data_AF-A0A812JN06-F1
#
_entry.id   AF-A0A812JN06-F1
#
_cell.length_a   1.000
_cell.length_b   1.000
_cell.length_c   1.000
_cell.angle_alpha   90.00
_cell.angle_beta   90.00
_cell.angle_gamma   90.00
#
_symmetry.space_group_name_H-M   'P 1'
#
loop_
_entity.id
_entity.type
_entity.pdbx_description
1 polymer ?
#
loop_
_entity_poly.entity_id
_entity_poly.type
_entity_poly.pdbx_seq_one_letter_code
_entity_poly.pdbx_strand_id
1 'polypeptide(L)'
;MLLVDFAQHADAVHLFDEFSSKTHCGRVYQGALDNGYFVEALQAISLRPKLVKQLFYAWQARRSVYIARLYKHGTWMRVEVDDYVPVGRPGRNDTDVNVPICCRSEHFPNVIWPSLIEKAYAKIHTLRLSPSAVSEEDMGGWEALNGGGKVEDALADLTGGVAGRFYTQDVSPDRLFIYIHDLQRDTLFVCRPNPTTCELQGVRLNPYYPYAVNRAVHWEGGLYLQLFCGGPGVYDGGLQDITVPYTLSRNEKYPEKREDGFFWLNAEDFHEYFGTIFECRLVNSGDVSLPDMPPPRFETIRPPPSELSLMAAGMMAPRQAYALSAAMDKRTVGCLGGGRLLCREGQLGRMMVYAAHRLGVRMCVLDPLGEKSPAGQVAEMSVKGSFQDADAVRALAKKCDILTLEVEHVNAEVLEELHQAGVPVQPLPFVVKLIQDKYVQKVHLQKHGVPLPEFEKVESEADLHSIGERFGYPMMLKSRYGAYDGKGNAVVPNAQGITAAFEKLGGKAGKKLYVEKWAPFKMELAVMVARGVDETMNVTMRTYPVVHTVQRDSVCFTCLTPPVGVTQKQQELAQKIATDAIKSFGDARGIFGVEMFLLEDGSVLLNEIAPRPHNTGHYTMEACGVDQFEQHLRCVLGLPLGDCQLRVGGAMMVNILGQGETPEMVTKTMAPLRRALLVPDAGIHWYGKEGCAKGRKMGHITVTGFTPASALEEIRPVLAAVDGDDAVNKLDVPTKPSPSVGIIMGSDSDLPTMKDAAQVLDDFGIPYEISIVSAHRTPEYMYEYATTAEARGINVIIAGAGGAACFGWTRGLRHCPGYDLR
;
A
#
# COMPACT_ATOMS: atom_id res chain seq x y z
N MET A 1 -6.81 -3.39 33.42
CA MET A 1 -6.08 -4.35 32.57
C MET A 1 -4.62 -3.97 32.55
N LEU A 2 -3.73 -4.95 32.41
CA LEU A 2 -2.34 -4.74 32.03
C LEU A 2 -2.21 -5.26 30.60
N LEU A 3 -1.46 -4.56 29.76
CA LEU A 3 -1.02 -5.10 28.47
C LEU A 3 0.31 -5.80 28.73
N VAL A 4 0.42 -7.06 28.32
CA VAL A 4 1.67 -7.83 28.44
C VAL A 4 2.26 -7.97 27.05
N ASP A 5 3.51 -7.52 26.92
CA ASP A 5 4.36 -7.72 25.76
C ASP A 5 5.03 -9.10 25.87
N PHE A 6 4.75 -10.00 24.93
CA PHE A 6 5.34 -11.33 24.92
C PHE A 6 6.64 -11.41 24.08
N ALA A 7 6.96 -10.37 23.31
CA ALA A 7 8.15 -10.35 22.46
C ALA A 7 9.44 -10.14 23.25
N GLN A 8 9.39 -9.54 24.44
CA GLN A 8 10.55 -9.45 25.35
C GLN A 8 10.98 -10.82 25.91
N HIS A 9 10.17 -11.87 25.72
CA HIS A 9 10.45 -13.25 26.12
C HIS A 9 10.65 -14.19 24.92
N ALA A 10 11.11 -13.67 23.78
CA ALA A 10 11.16 -14.31 22.45
C ALA A 10 11.79 -15.71 22.36
N ASP A 11 12.53 -16.19 23.35
CA ASP A 11 13.08 -17.55 23.36
C ASP A 11 12.08 -18.62 23.87
N ALA A 12 10.91 -18.23 24.39
CA ALA A 12 9.92 -19.14 25.00
C ALA A 12 8.50 -19.10 24.41
N VAL A 13 8.15 -18.09 23.59
CA VAL A 13 6.79 -17.91 23.05
C VAL A 13 6.73 -18.28 21.58
N HIS A 14 5.84 -19.20 21.24
CA HIS A 14 5.62 -19.73 19.90
C HIS A 14 4.22 -19.38 19.40
N LEU A 15 4.11 -19.16 18.08
CA LEU A 15 2.79 -19.00 17.46
C LEU A 15 1.99 -20.30 17.57
N PHE A 16 2.61 -21.43 17.24
CA PHE A 16 2.05 -22.77 17.33
C PHE A 16 2.94 -23.65 18.20
N ASP A 17 2.40 -24.73 18.76
CA ASP A 17 3.22 -25.77 19.37
C ASP A 17 3.94 -26.58 18.28
N GLU A 18 5.20 -26.25 18.01
CA GLU A 18 6.02 -26.92 16.98
C GLU A 18 6.78 -28.15 17.52
N PHE A 19 6.76 -28.38 18.83
CA PHE A 19 7.53 -29.45 19.49
C PHE A 19 6.67 -30.69 19.81
N SER A 20 5.36 -30.56 19.69
CA SER A 20 4.40 -31.61 19.96
C SER A 20 4.22 -32.56 18.76
N SER A 21 4.39 -33.87 19.01
CA SER A 21 4.07 -34.94 18.05
C SER A 21 2.56 -35.22 17.93
N LYS A 22 1.72 -34.37 18.53
CA LYS A 22 0.26 -34.54 18.59
C LYS A 22 -0.40 -34.21 17.25
N THR A 23 -1.58 -34.79 17.05
CA THR A 23 -2.38 -34.66 15.83
C THR A 23 -3.25 -33.40 15.79
N HIS A 24 -3.13 -32.52 16.80
CA HIS A 24 -3.94 -31.31 17.01
C HIS A 24 -3.10 -30.17 17.61
N CYS A 25 -3.61 -28.93 17.56
CA CYS A 25 -2.96 -27.71 18.06
C CYS A 25 -3.34 -27.35 19.51
N GLY A 26 -3.62 -28.36 20.33
CA GLY A 26 -4.04 -28.20 21.73
C GLY A 26 -5.50 -27.81 21.93
N ARG A 27 -5.94 -27.80 23.19
CA ARG A 27 -7.24 -27.29 23.63
C ARG A 27 -7.23 -25.76 23.66
N VAL A 28 -8.39 -25.17 23.37
CA VAL A 28 -8.63 -23.73 23.45
C VAL A 28 -9.55 -23.46 24.63
N TYR A 29 -9.06 -22.68 25.60
CA TYR A 29 -9.83 -22.26 26.76
C TYR A 29 -10.42 -20.88 26.53
N GLN A 30 -11.69 -20.72 26.94
CA GLN A 30 -12.36 -19.43 26.97
C GLN A 30 -11.65 -18.48 27.95
N GLY A 31 -11.57 -17.21 27.56
CA GLY A 31 -11.09 -16.12 28.41
C GLY A 31 -12.20 -15.57 29.31
N ALA A 32 -12.09 -14.30 29.70
CA ALA A 32 -13.10 -13.61 30.50
C ALA A 32 -14.30 -13.08 29.67
N LEU A 33 -14.25 -13.21 28.34
CA LEU A 33 -15.31 -12.79 27.44
C LEU A 33 -16.35 -13.88 27.25
N ASP A 34 -17.61 -13.49 27.11
CA ASP A 34 -18.74 -14.38 26.83
C ASP A 34 -18.86 -14.62 25.32
N ASN A 35 -17.89 -15.36 24.78
CA ASN A 35 -17.74 -15.66 23.36
C ASN A 35 -17.63 -17.18 23.09
N GLY A 36 -18.33 -18.01 23.87
CA GLY A 36 -18.24 -19.47 23.80
C GLY A 36 -18.46 -20.06 22.39
N TYR A 37 -19.31 -19.44 21.56
CA TYR A 37 -19.51 -19.85 20.17
C TYR A 37 -18.22 -19.83 19.33
N PHE A 38 -17.35 -18.86 19.60
CA PHE A 38 -16.09 -18.70 18.88
C PHE A 38 -15.05 -19.70 19.38
N VAL A 39 -15.01 -19.94 20.69
CA VAL A 39 -14.16 -20.97 21.31
C VAL A 39 -14.52 -22.36 20.79
N GLU A 40 -15.82 -22.66 20.66
CA GLU A 40 -16.31 -23.90 20.04
C GLU A 40 -15.80 -24.09 18.61
N ALA A 41 -15.80 -23.04 17.80
CA ALA A 41 -15.27 -23.07 16.44
C ALA A 41 -13.73 -23.26 16.42
N LEU A 42 -13.00 -22.53 17.27
CA LEU A 42 -11.55 -22.67 17.39
C LEU A 42 -11.14 -24.07 17.88
N GLN A 43 -11.93 -24.69 18.75
CA GLN A 43 -11.70 -26.06 19.23
C GLN A 43 -11.80 -27.08 18.09
N ALA A 44 -12.77 -26.95 17.18
CA ALA A 44 -12.84 -27.81 16.00
C ALA A 44 -11.70 -27.56 15.02
N ILE A 45 -11.29 -26.30 14.84
CA ILE A 45 -10.16 -25.95 13.97
C ILE A 45 -8.83 -26.48 14.54
N SER A 46 -8.67 -26.53 15.87
CA SER A 46 -7.44 -27.03 16.48
C SER A 46 -7.17 -28.51 16.18
N LEU A 47 -8.19 -29.30 15.84
CA LEU A 47 -8.07 -30.66 15.31
C LEU A 47 -7.46 -30.73 13.90
N ARG A 48 -7.31 -29.59 13.22
CA ARG A 48 -6.75 -29.46 11.87
C ARG A 48 -5.54 -28.53 11.87
N PRO A 49 -4.33 -29.01 12.19
CA PRO A 49 -3.13 -28.17 12.27
C PRO A 49 -2.82 -27.37 11.00
N LYS A 50 -3.10 -27.93 9.82
CA LYS A 50 -2.93 -27.20 8.54
C LYS A 50 -3.90 -26.03 8.41
N LEU A 51 -5.14 -26.18 8.86
CA LEU A 51 -6.15 -25.14 8.85
C LEU A 51 -5.79 -24.02 9.84
N VAL A 52 -5.32 -24.38 11.04
CA VAL A 52 -4.78 -23.43 12.04
C VAL A 52 -3.66 -22.58 11.44
N LYS A 53 -2.67 -23.21 10.78
CA LYS A 53 -1.58 -22.49 10.11
C LYS A 53 -2.08 -21.59 8.98
N GLN A 54 -3.06 -22.08 8.22
CA GLN A 54 -3.69 -21.34 7.14
C GLN A 54 -4.42 -20.07 7.61
N LEU A 55 -4.87 -19.99 8.86
CA LEU A 55 -5.43 -18.76 9.42
C LEU A 55 -4.42 -17.60 9.44
N PHE A 56 -3.11 -17.88 9.33
CA PHE A 56 -2.06 -16.88 9.26
C PHE A 56 -1.47 -16.82 7.85
N TYR A 57 -1.61 -15.68 7.19
CA TYR A 57 -1.04 -15.42 5.87
C TYR A 57 0.48 -15.22 5.94
N ALA A 58 0.96 -14.50 6.96
CA ALA A 58 2.37 -14.25 7.22
C ALA A 58 2.57 -13.88 8.70
N TRP A 59 3.75 -14.16 9.25
CA TRP A 59 4.11 -13.71 10.60
C TRP A 59 5.63 -13.54 10.75
N GLN A 60 6.03 -12.64 11.65
CA GLN A 60 7.41 -12.44 12.12
C GLN A 60 7.37 -12.26 13.64
N ALA A 61 7.48 -13.36 14.38
CA ALA A 61 7.34 -13.38 15.84
C ALA A 61 8.32 -12.44 16.55
N ARG A 62 9.58 -12.36 16.09
CA ARG A 62 10.60 -11.45 16.65
C ARG A 62 10.27 -9.96 16.51
N ARG A 63 9.33 -9.60 15.62
CA ARG A 63 8.90 -8.23 15.39
C ARG A 63 7.46 -8.00 15.84
N SER A 64 6.84 -8.97 16.52
CA SER A 64 5.42 -8.90 16.92
C SER A 64 4.44 -8.67 15.76
N VAL A 65 4.78 -9.10 14.54
CA VAL A 65 3.93 -8.90 13.36
C VAL A 65 3.23 -10.21 13.00
N TYR A 66 1.90 -10.24 13.07
CA TYR A 66 1.10 -11.39 12.66
C TYR A 66 -0.01 -10.93 11.71
N ILE A 67 -0.13 -11.56 10.54
CA ILE A 67 -1.14 -11.25 9.54
C ILE A 67 -2.09 -12.45 9.46
N ALA A 68 -3.25 -12.32 10.09
CA ALA A 68 -4.33 -13.29 10.00
C ALA A 68 -5.12 -13.11 8.69
N ARG A 69 -5.75 -14.18 8.23
CA ARG A 69 -6.75 -14.15 7.15
C ARG A 69 -8.07 -14.67 7.70
N LEU A 70 -9.14 -13.92 7.47
CA LEU A 70 -10.49 -14.27 7.90
C LEU A 70 -11.44 -14.07 6.72
N TYR A 71 -12.39 -14.96 6.54
CA TYR A 71 -13.40 -14.88 5.51
C TYR A 71 -14.57 -14.04 6.02
N LYS A 72 -15.02 -13.06 5.23
CA LYS A 72 -16.20 -12.25 5.56
C LYS A 72 -16.84 -11.73 4.29
N HIS A 73 -18.18 -11.78 4.22
CA HIS A 73 -18.96 -11.31 3.07
C HIS A 73 -18.48 -11.86 1.70
N GLY A 74 -18.05 -13.12 1.66
CA GLY A 74 -17.62 -13.75 0.41
C GLY A 74 -16.16 -13.49 -0.01
N THR A 75 -15.37 -12.81 0.83
CA THR A 75 -13.99 -12.43 0.52
C THR A 75 -13.05 -12.70 1.69
N TRP A 76 -11.79 -13.06 1.38
CA TRP A 76 -10.73 -13.19 2.38
C TRP A 76 -10.18 -11.81 2.75
N MET A 77 -10.33 -11.45 4.01
CA MET A 77 -9.82 -10.23 4.62
C MET A 77 -8.44 -10.48 5.23
N ARG A 78 -7.49 -9.57 4.99
CA ARG A 78 -6.20 -9.56 5.70
C ARG A 78 -6.31 -8.71 6.95
N VAL A 79 -5.89 -9.27 8.09
CA VAL A 79 -6.02 -8.62 9.39
C VAL A 79 -4.68 -8.68 10.13
N GLU A 80 -4.04 -7.53 10.23
CA GLU A 80 -2.78 -7.38 10.94
C GLU A 80 -3.04 -7.23 12.45
N VAL A 81 -2.33 -8.02 13.26
CA VAL A 81 -2.42 -8.02 14.73
C VAL A 81 -1.02 -8.12 15.34
N ASP A 82 -0.84 -7.42 16.45
CA ASP A 82 0.33 -7.56 17.34
C ASP A 82 0.08 -8.60 18.44
N ASP A 83 1.11 -8.99 19.19
CA ASP A 83 1.04 -9.97 20.28
C ASP A 83 0.75 -9.39 21.67
N TYR A 84 0.37 -8.11 21.80
CA TYR A 84 -0.16 -7.61 23.07
C TYR A 84 -1.53 -8.22 23.34
N VAL A 85 -1.59 -9.11 24.32
CA VAL A 85 -2.83 -9.73 24.79
C VAL A 85 -3.23 -9.10 26.14
N PRO A 86 -4.46 -8.58 26.28
CA PRO A 86 -4.90 -8.00 27.54
C PRO A 86 -5.07 -9.09 28.60
N VAL A 87 -4.48 -8.88 29.78
CA VAL A 87 -4.61 -9.78 30.93
C VAL A 87 -5.38 -9.12 32.09
N GLY A 88 -6.04 -9.96 32.90
CA GLY A 88 -6.71 -9.53 34.12
C GLY A 88 -5.75 -8.87 35.12
N ARG A 89 -6.23 -7.92 35.94
CA ARG A 89 -5.43 -7.35 37.06
C ARG A 89 -5.48 -8.30 38.26
N PRO A 90 -4.38 -8.51 39.00
CA PRO A 90 -4.39 -9.33 40.20
C PRO A 90 -5.32 -8.74 41.27
N GLY A 91 -6.28 -9.54 41.72
CA GLY A 91 -7.02 -9.31 42.96
C GLY A 91 -6.21 -9.76 44.17
N ARG A 92 -6.55 -9.27 45.36
CA ARG A 92 -5.75 -9.42 46.61
C ARG A 92 -5.54 -10.88 47.08
N ASN A 93 -6.19 -11.88 46.47
CA ASN A 93 -6.13 -13.30 46.82
C ASN A 93 -6.17 -14.25 45.60
N ASP A 94 -5.90 -13.78 44.38
CA ASP A 94 -6.03 -14.62 43.19
C ASP A 94 -4.66 -15.17 42.71
N THR A 95 -4.53 -16.48 42.59
CA THR A 95 -3.31 -17.16 42.10
C THR A 95 -3.14 -17.05 40.58
N ASP A 96 -4.15 -16.56 39.86
CA ASP A 96 -4.19 -16.45 38.39
C ASP A 96 -3.64 -15.11 37.87
N VAL A 97 -2.38 -14.85 38.18
CA VAL A 97 -1.62 -13.76 37.55
C VAL A 97 -1.32 -14.19 36.11
N ASN A 98 -1.66 -13.36 35.11
CA ASN A 98 -1.43 -13.56 33.66
C ASN A 98 -2.49 -14.33 32.85
N VAL A 99 -3.74 -14.45 33.31
CA VAL A 99 -4.82 -15.00 32.47
C VAL A 99 -5.29 -13.96 31.43
N PRO A 100 -5.25 -14.27 30.12
CA PRO A 100 -5.72 -13.37 29.08
C PRO A 100 -7.25 -13.24 29.12
N ILE A 101 -7.74 -12.06 28.75
CA ILE A 101 -9.17 -11.76 28.65
C ILE A 101 -9.79 -12.46 27.43
N CYS A 102 -9.02 -12.66 26.37
CA CYS A 102 -9.41 -13.43 25.19
C CYS A 102 -9.17 -14.95 25.38
N CYS A 103 -9.63 -15.78 24.44
CA CYS A 103 -9.30 -17.20 24.47
C CYS A 103 -7.79 -17.46 24.47
N ARG A 104 -7.41 -18.63 24.97
CA ARG A 104 -6.02 -19.03 25.18
C ARG A 104 -5.80 -20.50 24.81
N SER A 105 -4.57 -20.82 24.42
CA SER A 105 -4.13 -22.21 24.31
C SER A 105 -3.99 -22.84 25.69
N GLU A 106 -4.15 -24.16 25.79
CA GLU A 106 -3.77 -24.90 27.00
C GLU A 106 -2.28 -24.77 27.36
N HIS A 107 -1.45 -24.39 26.38
CA HIS A 107 -0.02 -24.14 26.55
C HIS A 107 0.31 -22.64 26.69
N PHE A 108 -0.69 -21.78 26.92
CA PHE A 108 -0.47 -20.36 27.21
C PHE A 108 0.38 -20.18 28.49
N PRO A 109 1.34 -19.24 28.56
CA PRO A 109 1.63 -18.17 27.59
C PRO A 109 2.55 -18.58 26.42
N ASN A 110 3.04 -19.82 26.38
CA ASN A 110 4.03 -20.24 25.39
C ASN A 110 3.45 -20.48 24.00
N VAL A 111 2.12 -20.65 23.86
CA VAL A 111 1.44 -20.81 22.57
C VAL A 111 0.26 -19.84 22.48
N ILE A 112 0.26 -18.97 21.47
CA ILE A 112 -0.62 -17.79 21.44
C ILE A 112 -1.59 -17.72 20.25
N TRP A 113 -1.58 -18.67 19.30
CA TRP A 113 -2.44 -18.60 18.12
C TRP A 113 -3.94 -18.34 18.41
N PRO A 114 -4.59 -18.92 19.45
CA PRO A 114 -6.02 -18.67 19.66
C PRO A 114 -6.28 -17.21 20.03
N SER A 115 -5.44 -16.66 20.90
CA SER A 115 -5.51 -15.27 21.36
C SER A 115 -5.36 -14.29 20.21
N LEU A 116 -4.43 -14.55 19.28
CA LEU A 116 -4.20 -13.70 18.11
C LEU A 116 -5.34 -13.79 17.09
N ILE A 117 -5.92 -14.98 16.89
CA ILE A 117 -7.07 -15.16 15.98
C ILE A 117 -8.32 -14.49 16.55
N GLU A 118 -8.58 -14.61 17.85
CA GLU A 118 -9.69 -13.88 18.48
C GLU A 118 -9.52 -12.37 18.38
N LYS A 119 -8.29 -11.88 18.55
CA LYS A 119 -7.96 -10.46 18.33
C LYS A 119 -8.25 -10.02 16.90
N ALA A 120 -7.85 -10.82 15.91
CA ALA A 120 -8.14 -10.54 14.51
C ALA A 120 -9.65 -10.56 14.22
N TYR A 121 -10.38 -11.49 14.85
CA TYR A 121 -11.83 -11.62 14.71
C TYR A 121 -12.57 -10.43 15.32
N ALA A 122 -12.21 -10.02 16.54
CA ALA A 122 -12.72 -8.81 17.19
C ALA A 122 -12.53 -7.56 16.31
N LYS A 123 -11.37 -7.43 15.64
CA LYS A 123 -11.04 -6.31 14.77
C LYS A 123 -11.98 -6.20 13.56
N ILE A 124 -12.47 -7.31 13.01
CA ILE A 124 -13.38 -7.30 11.84
C ILE A 124 -14.87 -7.32 12.22
N HIS A 125 -15.24 -7.67 13.45
CA HIS A 125 -16.64 -7.73 13.93
C HIS A 125 -17.13 -6.46 14.63
N THR A 126 -16.35 -5.38 14.60
CA THR A 126 -16.78 -4.07 15.09
C THR A 126 -17.96 -3.54 14.25
N LEU A 127 -19.16 -3.47 14.83
CA LEU A 127 -20.35 -2.88 14.22
C LEU A 127 -20.21 -1.35 14.19
N ARG A 128 -20.56 -0.73 13.07
CA ARG A 128 -20.69 0.73 12.92
C ARG A 128 -22.03 0.98 12.26
N LEU A 129 -23.03 1.43 13.01
CA LEU A 129 -24.25 1.96 12.41
C LEU A 129 -23.94 3.37 11.86
N SER A 130 -24.71 3.76 10.84
CA SER A 130 -24.62 5.00 10.04
C SER A 130 -24.19 6.26 10.82
N PRO A 131 -23.53 7.25 10.19
CA PRO A 131 -23.10 8.52 10.82
C PRO A 131 -24.22 9.41 11.42
N SER A 132 -25.48 8.97 11.37
CA SER A 132 -26.67 9.79 11.60
C SER A 132 -27.51 9.40 12.83
N ALA A 133 -27.09 8.42 13.64
CA ALA A 133 -27.78 8.10 14.89
C ALA A 133 -26.79 7.55 15.92
N VAL A 134 -26.49 8.33 16.95
CA VAL A 134 -25.83 7.84 18.16
C VAL A 134 -26.90 7.16 19.02
N SER A 135 -26.89 5.84 19.10
CA SER A 135 -27.61 5.08 20.14
C SER A 135 -26.61 4.43 21.10
N GLU A 136 -27.03 4.14 22.33
CA GLU A 136 -26.21 3.57 23.42
C GLU A 136 -25.57 2.18 23.15
N GLU A 137 -25.67 1.64 21.93
CA GLU A 137 -25.33 0.25 21.57
C GLU A 137 -24.16 0.12 20.57
N ASP A 138 -23.32 1.14 20.39
CA ASP A 138 -22.12 1.01 19.53
C ASP A 138 -21.06 0.10 20.20
N MET A 139 -21.07 -1.20 19.88
CA MET A 139 -20.07 -2.18 20.33
C MET A 139 -18.97 -2.38 19.28
N GLY A 140 -17.71 -2.19 19.69
CA GLY A 140 -16.53 -2.42 18.85
C GLY A 140 -15.42 -3.13 19.62
N GLY A 141 -14.48 -3.78 18.93
CA GLY A 141 -13.43 -4.57 19.58
C GLY A 141 -13.95 -5.91 20.14
N TRP A 142 -13.42 -6.34 21.28
CA TRP A 142 -13.82 -7.61 21.91
C TRP A 142 -15.22 -7.55 22.51
N GLU A 143 -15.71 -6.35 22.83
CA GLU A 143 -17.09 -6.11 23.25
C GLU A 143 -18.09 -6.57 22.17
N ALA A 144 -17.73 -6.44 20.88
CA ALA A 144 -18.56 -6.92 19.78
C ALA A 144 -18.61 -8.45 19.67
N LEU A 145 -17.71 -9.17 20.36
CA LEU A 145 -17.73 -10.63 20.43
C LEU A 145 -18.58 -11.14 21.60
N ASN A 146 -18.96 -10.25 22.53
CA ASN A 146 -19.71 -10.56 23.73
C ASN A 146 -21.20 -10.70 23.40
N GLY A 147 -21.88 -11.72 23.92
CA GLY A 147 -23.35 -11.79 23.86
C GLY A 147 -23.96 -12.51 22.66
N GLY A 148 -23.48 -13.72 22.34
CA GLY A 148 -24.30 -14.71 21.62
C GLY A 148 -24.17 -14.75 20.09
N GLY A 149 -22.95 -14.66 19.56
CA GLY A 149 -22.67 -15.06 18.18
C GLY A 149 -23.00 -16.55 17.91
N LYS A 150 -22.98 -16.94 16.63
CA LYS A 150 -23.30 -18.31 16.21
C LYS A 150 -22.05 -19.09 15.83
N VAL A 151 -22.03 -20.38 16.17
CA VAL A 151 -20.90 -21.29 15.88
C VAL A 151 -20.74 -21.47 14.37
N GLU A 152 -21.85 -21.63 13.65
CA GLU A 152 -21.86 -21.77 12.19
C GLU A 152 -21.24 -20.55 11.49
N ASP A 153 -21.54 -19.34 11.96
CA ASP A 153 -20.98 -18.11 11.40
C ASP A 153 -19.46 -18.04 11.64
N ALA A 154 -19.02 -18.34 12.88
CA ALA A 154 -17.59 -18.39 13.22
C ALA A 154 -16.83 -19.45 12.40
N LEU A 155 -17.42 -20.63 12.20
CA LEU A 155 -16.82 -21.68 11.37
C LEU A 155 -16.69 -21.23 9.90
N ALA A 156 -17.71 -20.59 9.34
CA ALA A 156 -17.65 -20.06 7.97
C ALA A 156 -16.59 -18.96 7.86
N ASP A 157 -16.53 -18.04 8.82
CA ASP A 157 -15.60 -16.91 8.80
C ASP A 157 -14.13 -17.36 8.99
N LEU A 158 -13.89 -18.41 9.79
CA LEU A 158 -12.54 -18.93 10.00
C LEU A 158 -12.06 -19.81 8.82
N THR A 159 -12.95 -20.45 8.08
CA THR A 159 -12.57 -21.47 7.10
C THR A 159 -12.86 -21.10 5.64
N GLY A 160 -13.74 -20.14 5.39
CA GLY A 160 -14.34 -19.89 4.07
C GLY A 160 -15.26 -21.02 3.60
N GLY A 161 -15.61 -21.94 4.49
CA GLY A 161 -16.48 -23.09 4.26
C GLY A 161 -17.97 -22.75 4.29
N VAL A 162 -18.79 -23.75 3.95
CA VAL A 162 -20.25 -23.66 4.07
C VAL A 162 -20.64 -24.29 5.40
N ALA A 163 -21.13 -23.47 6.32
CA ALA A 163 -21.51 -23.90 7.65
C ALA A 163 -23.03 -23.97 7.86
N GLY A 164 -23.45 -24.85 8.76
CA GLY A 164 -24.85 -25.03 9.12
C GLY A 164 -25.00 -25.76 10.45
N ARG A 165 -26.24 -25.98 10.86
CA ARG A 165 -26.56 -26.74 12.07
C ARG A 165 -27.79 -27.62 11.88
N PHE A 166 -27.85 -28.73 12.60
CA PHE A 166 -29.02 -29.61 12.67
C PHE A 166 -29.10 -30.29 14.04
N TYR A 167 -30.28 -30.82 14.38
CA TYR A 167 -30.48 -31.56 15.62
C TYR A 167 -30.30 -33.06 15.38
N THR A 168 -29.67 -33.76 16.32
CA THR A 168 -29.42 -35.21 16.20
C THR A 168 -30.71 -36.00 16.07
N GLN A 169 -31.76 -35.59 16.78
CA GLN A 169 -33.10 -36.21 16.71
C GLN A 169 -33.78 -36.15 15.33
N ASP A 170 -33.32 -35.28 14.42
CA ASP A 170 -33.88 -35.18 13.06
C ASP A 170 -33.39 -36.33 12.16
N VAL A 171 -32.41 -37.12 12.61
CA VAL A 171 -31.75 -38.19 11.85
C VAL A 171 -31.61 -39.43 12.74
N SER A 172 -31.78 -40.64 12.18
CA SER A 172 -31.52 -41.88 12.93
C SER A 172 -30.02 -42.05 13.26
N PRO A 173 -29.65 -42.71 14.38
CA PRO A 173 -28.25 -42.91 14.78
C PRO A 173 -27.34 -43.45 13.65
N ASP A 174 -27.77 -44.47 12.91
CA ASP A 174 -26.99 -45.06 11.81
C ASP A 174 -26.72 -44.07 10.68
N ARG A 175 -27.75 -43.31 10.26
CA ARG A 175 -27.62 -42.30 9.21
C ARG A 175 -26.73 -41.15 9.66
N LEU A 176 -26.83 -40.75 10.92
CA LEU A 176 -25.97 -39.73 11.49
C LEU A 176 -24.50 -40.19 11.50
N PHE A 177 -24.27 -41.44 11.90
CA PHE A 177 -22.94 -42.03 11.88
C PHE A 177 -22.38 -42.11 10.45
N ILE A 178 -23.13 -42.63 9.49
CA ILE A 178 -22.70 -42.68 8.07
C ILE A 178 -22.36 -41.29 7.56
N TYR A 179 -23.20 -40.31 7.86
CA TYR A 179 -22.99 -38.92 7.46
C TYR A 179 -21.68 -38.34 8.01
N ILE A 180 -21.43 -38.50 9.31
CA ILE A 180 -20.19 -38.06 9.95
C ILE A 180 -19.01 -38.87 9.41
N HIS A 181 -19.13 -40.19 9.30
CA HIS A 181 -18.08 -41.08 8.84
C HIS A 181 -17.60 -40.77 7.42
N ASP A 182 -18.53 -40.47 6.51
CA ASP A 182 -18.18 -40.23 5.11
C ASP A 182 -17.64 -38.81 4.89
N LEU A 183 -18.09 -37.85 5.70
CA LEU A 183 -17.70 -36.44 5.58
C LEU A 183 -16.61 -35.99 6.55
N GLN A 184 -16.17 -36.83 7.51
CA GLN A 184 -15.16 -36.48 8.53
C GLN A 184 -13.83 -36.00 7.95
N ARG A 185 -13.56 -36.22 6.66
CA ARG A 185 -12.37 -35.69 5.97
C ARG A 185 -12.54 -34.21 5.62
N ASP A 186 -13.68 -33.85 5.03
CA ASP A 186 -13.90 -32.56 4.38
C ASP A 186 -14.82 -31.64 5.20
N THR A 187 -15.28 -32.10 6.37
CA THR A 187 -16.20 -31.38 7.24
C THR A 187 -15.66 -31.32 8.67
N LEU A 188 -15.82 -30.14 9.29
CA LEU A 188 -15.66 -29.96 10.73
C LEU A 188 -17.02 -30.17 11.42
N PHE A 189 -17.04 -30.91 12.52
CA PHE A 189 -18.25 -31.14 13.32
C PHE A 189 -18.03 -30.66 14.76
N VAL A 190 -18.77 -29.64 15.17
CA VAL A 190 -18.90 -29.21 16.56
C VAL A 190 -20.20 -29.79 17.11
N CYS A 191 -20.20 -30.27 18.35
CA CYS A 191 -21.38 -30.88 18.97
C CYS A 191 -21.64 -30.32 20.37
N ARG A 192 -22.91 -30.23 20.75
CA ARG A 192 -23.34 -29.79 22.08
C ARG A 192 -24.13 -30.86 22.81
N PRO A 193 -23.77 -31.18 24.07
CA PRO A 193 -24.58 -32.06 24.91
C PRO A 193 -26.00 -31.54 25.07
N ASN A 194 -26.97 -32.46 25.18
CA ASN A 194 -28.32 -32.14 25.61
C ASN A 194 -28.38 -32.17 27.15
N PRO A 195 -28.41 -31.01 27.83
CA PRO A 195 -28.33 -30.96 29.29
C PRO A 195 -29.49 -31.70 29.95
N THR A 196 -30.69 -31.63 29.36
CA THR A 196 -31.89 -32.29 29.90
C THR A 196 -31.76 -33.82 29.86
N THR A 197 -31.34 -34.39 28.73
CA THR A 197 -31.16 -35.84 28.62
C THR A 197 -30.03 -36.34 29.53
N CYS A 198 -28.91 -35.61 29.54
CA CYS A 198 -27.77 -35.92 30.40
C CYS A 198 -28.16 -35.95 31.89
N GLU A 199 -28.92 -34.94 32.36
CA GLU A 199 -29.39 -34.87 33.74
C GLU A 199 -30.36 -36.01 34.09
N LEU A 200 -31.34 -36.29 33.22
CA LEU A 200 -32.32 -37.35 33.42
C LEU A 200 -31.69 -38.74 33.51
N GLN A 201 -30.63 -39.00 32.75
CA GLN A 201 -29.94 -40.29 32.69
C GLN A 201 -28.72 -40.36 33.64
N GLY A 202 -28.45 -39.30 34.41
CA GLY A 202 -27.31 -39.26 35.34
C GLY A 202 -25.93 -39.19 34.67
N VAL A 203 -25.87 -38.86 33.38
CA VAL A 203 -24.64 -38.70 32.60
C VAL A 203 -24.10 -37.29 32.78
N ARG A 204 -22.90 -37.14 33.37
CA ARG A 204 -22.35 -35.81 33.68
C ARG A 204 -21.46 -35.24 32.57
N LEU A 205 -21.99 -35.04 31.37
CA LEU A 205 -21.32 -34.22 30.35
C LEU A 205 -21.53 -32.74 30.70
N ASN A 206 -20.47 -31.93 30.63
CA ASN A 206 -20.59 -30.50 30.90
C ASN A 206 -21.08 -29.78 29.62
N PRO A 207 -22.30 -29.20 29.60
CA PRO A 207 -22.85 -28.55 28.41
C PRO A 207 -22.16 -27.22 28.04
N TYR A 208 -21.34 -26.67 28.94
CA TYR A 208 -20.60 -25.42 28.73
C TYR A 208 -19.20 -25.63 28.16
N TYR A 209 -18.77 -26.88 27.94
CA TYR A 209 -17.50 -27.16 27.30
C TYR A 209 -17.66 -27.30 25.78
N PRO A 210 -16.64 -26.90 24.99
CA PRO A 210 -16.66 -27.11 23.56
C PRO A 210 -16.34 -28.58 23.24
N TYR A 211 -17.20 -29.24 22.45
CA TYR A 211 -16.95 -30.58 21.93
C TYR A 211 -16.91 -30.56 20.40
N ALA A 212 -15.97 -31.32 19.84
CA ALA A 212 -15.87 -31.54 18.40
C ALA A 212 -15.66 -33.02 18.10
N VAL A 213 -16.17 -33.49 16.97
CA VAL A 213 -15.90 -34.85 16.50
C VAL A 213 -14.52 -34.87 15.85
N ASN A 214 -13.63 -35.70 16.39
CA ASN A 214 -12.32 -35.95 15.79
C ASN A 214 -12.41 -36.96 14.64
N ARG A 215 -13.18 -38.03 14.83
CA ARG A 215 -13.39 -39.10 13.83
C ARG A 215 -14.55 -40.01 14.18
N ALA A 216 -15.01 -40.76 13.17
CA ALA A 216 -15.95 -41.85 13.29
C ALA A 216 -15.37 -43.14 12.68
N VAL A 217 -15.51 -44.27 13.35
CA VAL A 217 -14.92 -45.56 12.94
C VAL A 217 -15.89 -46.72 13.17
N HIS A 218 -15.85 -47.69 12.25
CA HIS A 218 -16.40 -49.02 12.48
C HIS A 218 -15.37 -49.86 13.24
N TRP A 219 -15.76 -50.51 14.33
CA TRP A 219 -14.88 -51.37 15.11
C TRP A 219 -15.64 -52.58 15.65
N GLU A 220 -15.16 -53.80 15.37
CA GLU A 220 -15.78 -55.05 15.87
C GLU A 220 -17.31 -55.15 15.63
N GLY A 221 -17.80 -54.56 14.53
CA GLY A 221 -19.23 -54.55 14.19
C GLY A 221 -20.05 -53.43 14.86
N GLY A 222 -19.44 -52.63 15.73
CA GLY A 222 -20.04 -51.42 16.32
C GLY A 222 -19.63 -50.12 15.62
N LEU A 223 -20.39 -49.07 15.90
CA LEU A 223 -20.22 -47.72 15.36
C LEU A 223 -19.74 -46.79 16.47
N TYR A 224 -18.59 -46.15 16.30
CA TYR A 224 -17.97 -45.35 17.36
C TYR A 224 -17.48 -44.00 16.88
N LEU A 225 -17.70 -42.95 17.67
CA LEU A 225 -17.17 -41.62 17.44
C LEU A 225 -16.13 -41.29 18.51
N GLN A 226 -15.01 -40.69 18.10
CA GLN A 226 -14.06 -40.09 19.01
C GLN A 226 -14.34 -38.59 19.08
N LEU A 227 -14.59 -38.09 20.29
CA LEU A 227 -14.80 -36.69 20.56
C LEU A 227 -13.55 -36.05 21.15
N PHE A 228 -13.47 -34.74 20.99
CA PHE A 228 -12.45 -33.88 21.59
C PHE A 228 -13.14 -32.81 22.43
N CYS A 229 -12.86 -32.81 23.74
CA CYS A 229 -13.40 -31.86 24.71
C CYS A 229 -12.34 -30.82 25.10
N GLY A 230 -12.68 -29.54 24.96
CA GLY A 230 -11.80 -28.42 25.32
C GLY A 230 -11.82 -28.02 26.79
N GLY A 231 -12.43 -28.82 27.68
CA GLY A 231 -12.45 -28.56 29.11
C GLY A 231 -11.12 -28.91 29.82
N PRO A 232 -10.78 -28.25 30.94
CA PRO A 232 -9.57 -28.55 31.72
C PRO A 232 -9.61 -29.93 32.40
N GLY A 233 -10.80 -30.49 32.63
CA GLY A 233 -11.01 -31.86 33.09
C GLY A 233 -11.99 -32.60 32.17
N VAL A 234 -11.52 -33.64 31.50
CA VAL A 234 -12.34 -34.45 30.58
C VAL A 234 -13.09 -35.49 31.39
N TYR A 235 -14.41 -35.30 31.52
CA TYR A 235 -15.30 -36.31 32.09
C TYR A 235 -16.34 -36.68 31.04
N ASP A 236 -16.32 -37.93 30.61
CA ASP A 236 -17.16 -38.52 29.57
C ASP A 236 -18.41 -39.19 30.15
N GLY A 237 -18.77 -38.89 31.40
CA GLY A 237 -19.87 -39.56 32.08
C GLY A 237 -19.57 -40.98 32.54
N GLY A 238 -18.36 -41.51 32.27
CA GLY A 238 -18.05 -42.94 32.36
C GLY A 238 -18.52 -43.75 31.14
N LEU A 239 -19.07 -43.10 30.11
CA LEU A 239 -19.68 -43.77 28.96
C LEU A 239 -18.68 -44.63 28.19
N GLN A 240 -17.46 -44.15 27.91
CA GLN A 240 -16.47 -44.94 27.20
C GLN A 240 -16.11 -46.23 27.96
N ASP A 241 -16.11 -46.20 29.30
CA ASP A 241 -15.75 -47.38 30.10
C ASP A 241 -16.88 -48.43 30.13
N ILE A 242 -18.09 -48.04 29.71
CA ILE A 242 -19.29 -48.88 29.70
C ILE A 242 -19.62 -49.38 28.28
N THR A 243 -19.58 -48.49 27.28
CA THR A 243 -20.14 -48.75 25.94
C THR A 243 -19.10 -48.91 24.84
N VAL A 244 -17.81 -48.66 25.14
CA VAL A 244 -16.73 -48.75 24.15
C VAL A 244 -15.81 -49.95 24.43
N PRO A 245 -15.54 -50.82 23.44
CA PRO A 245 -14.61 -51.93 23.58
C PRO A 245 -13.22 -51.46 23.99
N TYR A 246 -12.63 -52.15 24.97
CA TYR A 246 -11.26 -51.90 25.43
C TYR A 246 -10.22 -52.04 24.28
N THR A 247 -10.50 -52.91 23.31
CA THR A 247 -9.69 -53.11 22.09
C THR A 247 -9.64 -51.88 21.18
N LEU A 248 -10.67 -51.02 21.22
CA LEU A 248 -10.71 -49.75 20.53
C LEU A 248 -10.06 -48.63 21.35
N SER A 249 -10.47 -48.47 22.61
CA SER A 249 -10.03 -47.34 23.45
C SER A 249 -8.52 -47.35 23.76
N ARG A 250 -7.87 -48.52 23.68
CA ARG A 250 -6.42 -48.67 23.83
C ARG A 250 -5.67 -48.98 22.55
N ASN A 251 -6.31 -48.90 21.39
CA ASN A 251 -5.68 -49.25 20.13
C ASN A 251 -4.53 -48.29 19.76
N GLU A 252 -3.38 -48.81 19.36
CA GLU A 252 -2.23 -47.99 18.96
C GLU A 252 -2.47 -47.19 17.67
N LYS A 253 -3.40 -47.66 16.80
CA LYS A 253 -3.85 -46.92 15.61
C LYS A 253 -4.55 -45.60 15.97
N TYR A 254 -5.12 -45.52 17.18
CA TYR A 254 -5.86 -44.36 17.69
C TYR A 254 -5.24 -43.90 19.02
N PRO A 255 -4.09 -43.22 18.97
CA PRO A 255 -3.31 -42.95 20.16
C PRO A 255 -3.75 -41.71 20.92
N GLU A 256 -4.74 -40.96 20.44
CA GLU A 256 -5.37 -39.87 21.17
C GLU A 256 -5.96 -40.37 22.50
N LYS A 257 -5.61 -39.72 23.63
CA LYS A 257 -5.94 -40.17 24.99
C LYS A 257 -6.92 -39.24 25.71
N ARG A 258 -7.57 -39.78 26.75
CA ARG A 258 -8.51 -39.04 27.62
C ARG A 258 -7.84 -37.86 28.34
N GLU A 259 -6.58 -38.01 28.73
CA GLU A 259 -5.77 -36.93 29.32
C GLU A 259 -5.53 -35.74 28.39
N ASP A 260 -5.57 -35.96 27.07
CA ASP A 260 -5.37 -34.93 26.05
C ASP A 260 -6.68 -34.28 25.59
N GLY A 261 -7.86 -34.68 26.11
CA GLY A 261 -9.14 -34.18 25.61
C GLY A 261 -10.02 -35.23 24.93
N PHE A 262 -9.51 -36.43 24.64
CA PHE A 262 -10.17 -37.35 23.71
C PHE A 262 -10.84 -38.54 24.38
N PHE A 263 -12.08 -38.81 24.01
CA PHE A 263 -12.79 -40.01 24.46
C PHE A 263 -13.70 -40.55 23.36
N TRP A 264 -14.00 -41.84 23.45
CA TRP A 264 -14.86 -42.55 22.52
C TRP A 264 -16.27 -42.66 23.07
N LEU A 265 -17.24 -42.69 22.15
CA LEU A 265 -18.64 -43.01 22.44
C LEU A 265 -19.17 -43.96 21.36
N ASN A 266 -20.13 -44.81 21.73
CA ASN A 266 -20.97 -45.48 20.75
C ASN A 266 -21.84 -44.44 20.02
N ALA A 267 -22.16 -44.67 18.74
CA ALA A 267 -23.00 -43.78 17.95
C ALA A 267 -24.41 -43.55 18.53
N GLU A 268 -24.99 -44.55 19.21
CA GLU A 268 -26.27 -44.43 19.91
C GLU A 268 -26.18 -43.48 21.11
N ASP A 269 -25.16 -43.64 21.96
CA ASP A 269 -24.91 -42.72 23.08
C ASP A 269 -24.63 -41.30 22.59
N PHE A 270 -23.87 -41.16 21.50
CA PHE A 270 -23.62 -39.86 20.90
C PHE A 270 -24.93 -39.21 20.42
N HIS A 271 -25.80 -39.97 19.76
CA HIS A 271 -27.10 -39.51 19.30
C HIS A 271 -28.02 -39.11 20.47
N GLU A 272 -28.02 -39.88 21.55
CA GLU A 272 -28.86 -39.65 22.73
C GLU A 272 -28.40 -38.43 23.54
N TYR A 273 -27.09 -38.32 23.79
CA TYR A 273 -26.55 -37.32 24.72
C TYR A 273 -26.10 -36.01 24.06
N PHE A 274 -25.91 -35.96 22.73
CA PHE A 274 -25.60 -34.72 22.01
C PHE A 274 -26.81 -34.29 21.20
N GLY A 275 -27.35 -33.11 21.48
CA GLY A 275 -28.61 -32.65 20.88
C GLY A 275 -28.44 -31.81 19.62
N THR A 276 -27.31 -31.12 19.48
CA THR A 276 -27.07 -30.18 18.37
C THR A 276 -25.70 -30.42 17.74
N ILE A 277 -25.67 -30.46 16.41
CA ILE A 277 -24.44 -30.54 15.62
C ILE A 277 -24.33 -29.32 14.73
N PHE A 278 -23.17 -28.67 14.74
CA PHE A 278 -22.77 -27.66 13.78
C PHE A 278 -21.76 -28.27 12.83
N GLU A 279 -21.96 -28.08 11.54
CA GLU A 279 -21.10 -28.58 10.49
C GLU A 279 -20.50 -27.45 9.69
N CYS A 280 -19.28 -27.64 9.18
CA CYS A 280 -18.69 -26.75 8.21
C CYS A 280 -17.95 -27.53 7.13
N ARG A 281 -18.49 -27.51 5.91
CA ARG A 281 -17.90 -28.15 4.73
C ARG A 281 -16.81 -27.27 4.14
N LEU A 282 -15.60 -27.81 4.04
CA LEU A 282 -14.43 -27.10 3.55
C LEU A 282 -14.42 -27.12 2.02
N VAL A 283 -14.63 -25.96 1.38
CA VAL A 283 -14.77 -25.85 -0.09
C VAL A 283 -13.50 -25.37 -0.82
N ASN A 284 -12.47 -24.89 -0.09
CA ASN A 284 -11.25 -24.30 -0.65
C ASN A 284 -10.00 -24.41 0.27
N SER A 285 -9.98 -25.35 1.23
CA SER A 285 -8.79 -25.54 2.07
C SER A 285 -7.72 -26.33 1.31
N GLY A 286 -6.43 -26.07 1.59
CA GLY A 286 -5.32 -26.85 1.02
C GLY A 286 -5.33 -28.36 1.37
N ASP A 287 -6.36 -28.85 2.08
CA ASP A 287 -6.58 -30.26 2.39
C ASP A 287 -7.40 -31.00 1.31
N VAL A 288 -8.08 -30.27 0.40
CA VAL A 288 -8.97 -30.87 -0.62
C VAL A 288 -8.30 -31.03 -2.00
N SER A 289 -7.04 -30.61 -2.17
CA SER A 289 -6.35 -30.53 -3.47
C SER A 289 -5.11 -31.44 -3.66
N LEU A 290 -4.96 -32.53 -2.90
CA LEU A 290 -3.86 -33.50 -3.09
C LEU A 290 -4.38 -34.88 -3.58
N PRO A 291 -4.02 -35.34 -4.79
CA PRO A 291 -3.96 -36.76 -5.12
C PRO A 291 -2.81 -37.42 -4.33
N ASP A 292 -3.02 -38.65 -3.84
CA ASP A 292 -2.12 -39.43 -2.97
C ASP A 292 -1.87 -38.89 -1.55
N MET A 293 -2.84 -39.10 -0.66
CA MET A 293 -2.59 -39.09 0.79
C MET A 293 -2.75 -40.51 1.37
N PRO A 294 -1.67 -41.18 1.81
CA PRO A 294 -1.75 -42.41 2.61
C PRO A 294 -1.90 -42.12 4.12
N PRO A 295 -2.31 -43.11 4.95
CA PRO A 295 -2.72 -42.94 6.37
C PRO A 295 -1.54 -42.60 7.30
N PRO A 296 -1.77 -42.09 8.54
CA PRO A 296 -0.74 -41.36 9.27
C PRO A 296 0.26 -42.26 10.03
N ARG A 297 1.58 -41.96 9.92
CA ARG A 297 2.59 -41.66 11.00
C ARG A 297 4.04 -42.00 10.59
N PHE A 298 4.93 -41.00 10.82
CA PHE A 298 6.42 -40.96 10.92
C PHE A 298 7.33 -41.94 10.12
N GLU A 299 8.31 -41.41 9.36
CA GLU A 299 9.73 -41.25 9.76
C GLU A 299 10.51 -40.40 8.74
N THR A 300 11.36 -39.50 9.23
CA THR A 300 12.20 -38.57 8.46
C THR A 300 13.44 -39.24 7.88
N ILE A 301 13.63 -39.22 6.55
CA ILE A 301 14.98 -39.22 5.92
C ILE A 301 14.99 -38.25 4.72
N ARG A 302 16.07 -37.46 4.63
CA ARG A 302 16.36 -36.35 3.68
C ARG A 302 16.50 -36.78 2.19
N PRO A 303 16.42 -35.82 1.23
CA PRO A 303 16.34 -36.04 -0.23
C PRO A 303 17.74 -36.18 -0.86
N PRO A 304 17.96 -36.65 -2.12
CA PRO A 304 17.56 -35.94 -3.38
C PRO A 304 17.39 -36.89 -4.62
N PRO A 305 17.54 -36.47 -5.90
CA PRO A 305 16.58 -35.67 -6.68
C PRO A 305 16.19 -36.33 -8.04
N SER A 306 15.22 -35.68 -8.70
CA SER A 306 15.11 -35.48 -10.16
C SER A 306 14.27 -36.42 -11.06
N GLU A 307 13.66 -35.73 -12.04
CA GLU A 307 13.23 -36.12 -13.39
C GLU A 307 11.86 -36.80 -13.66
N LEU A 308 11.03 -36.03 -14.40
CA LEU A 308 10.29 -36.39 -15.61
C LEU A 308 9.63 -37.78 -15.67
N SER A 309 8.29 -37.80 -15.75
CA SER A 309 7.55 -37.90 -17.04
C SER A 309 6.15 -38.52 -16.93
N LEU A 310 5.23 -38.02 -17.79
CA LEU A 310 4.21 -38.76 -18.59
C LEU A 310 3.14 -39.56 -17.79
N MET A 311 1.81 -39.45 -17.95
CA MET A 311 0.91 -39.18 -19.10
C MET A 311 -0.47 -38.76 -18.52
N ALA A 312 -1.15 -37.70 -18.95
CA ALA A 312 -2.01 -37.57 -20.15
C ALA A 312 -3.23 -38.53 -20.22
N ALA A 313 -4.42 -37.99 -19.93
CA ALA A 313 -5.73 -38.19 -20.59
C ALA A 313 -6.84 -37.68 -19.65
N GLY A 314 -7.79 -36.83 -19.98
CA GLY A 314 -8.17 -36.13 -21.19
C GLY A 314 -9.59 -35.58 -20.96
N MET A 315 -9.81 -34.29 -21.20
CA MET A 315 -11.09 -33.72 -21.68
C MET A 315 -10.86 -32.24 -22.07
N MET A 316 -11.28 -31.92 -23.29
CA MET A 316 -11.09 -30.70 -24.09
C MET A 316 -11.42 -29.40 -23.33
N ALA A 317 -10.53 -28.42 -23.19
CA ALA A 317 -9.94 -27.44 -24.14
C ALA A 317 -10.64 -26.06 -24.08
N PRO A 318 -10.02 -25.04 -23.44
CA PRO A 318 -10.38 -23.63 -23.61
C PRO A 318 -9.69 -23.07 -24.87
N ARG A 319 -10.46 -22.51 -25.81
CA ARG A 319 -9.90 -21.77 -26.96
C ARG A 319 -10.10 -20.26 -26.74
N GLN A 320 -8.99 -19.53 -26.93
CA GLN A 320 -8.83 -18.06 -26.99
C GLN A 320 -8.31 -17.31 -25.75
N ALA A 321 -7.36 -17.88 -25.00
CA ALA A 321 -6.48 -17.09 -24.11
C ALA A 321 -4.97 -17.26 -24.39
N TYR A 322 -4.60 -17.97 -25.46
CA TYR A 322 -3.21 -18.14 -25.87
C TYR A 322 -2.97 -17.53 -27.26
N ALA A 323 -2.73 -16.21 -27.26
CA ALA A 323 -2.05 -15.50 -28.34
C ALA A 323 -1.24 -14.28 -27.83
N LEU A 324 -0.70 -14.34 -26.61
CA LEU A 324 0.59 -13.71 -26.31
C LEU A 324 1.69 -14.71 -26.67
N SER A 325 1.69 -15.18 -27.93
CA SER A 325 2.68 -16.14 -28.39
C SER A 325 3.99 -15.43 -28.76
N ALA A 326 4.97 -15.54 -27.88
CA ALA A 326 6.36 -15.82 -28.25
C ALA A 326 7.20 -14.75 -29.00
N ALA A 327 6.84 -13.46 -28.93
CA ALA A 327 7.80 -12.40 -29.21
C ALA A 327 7.57 -11.22 -28.27
N MET A 328 8.57 -10.85 -27.48
CA MET A 328 8.69 -9.48 -26.97
C MET A 328 8.52 -8.51 -28.17
N ASP A 329 7.89 -7.36 -27.93
CA ASP A 329 7.55 -6.40 -28.99
C ASP A 329 8.77 -6.09 -29.86
N LYS A 330 8.75 -6.55 -31.13
CA LYS A 330 9.88 -6.41 -32.06
C LYS A 330 9.98 -5.01 -32.67
N ARG A 331 9.02 -4.13 -32.39
CA ARG A 331 9.02 -2.78 -32.93
C ARG A 331 10.21 -1.96 -32.43
N THR A 332 10.69 -1.07 -33.28
CA THR A 332 11.73 -0.11 -32.96
C THR A 332 11.09 1.24 -32.66
N VAL A 333 11.32 1.75 -31.44
CA VAL A 333 10.87 3.08 -31.00
C VAL A 333 11.93 4.12 -31.33
N GLY A 334 11.58 5.11 -32.14
CA GLY A 334 12.41 6.28 -32.42
C GLY A 334 12.15 7.37 -31.40
N CYS A 335 13.17 7.82 -30.67
CA CYS A 335 13.04 8.92 -29.71
C CYS A 335 13.79 10.18 -30.20
N LEU A 336 13.08 11.30 -30.28
CA LEU A 336 13.67 12.60 -30.55
C LEU A 336 14.20 13.21 -29.23
N GLY A 337 15.52 13.25 -29.05
CA GLY A 337 16.20 13.64 -27.80
C GLY A 337 17.32 14.66 -28.02
N GLY A 338 17.54 15.57 -27.08
CA GLY A 338 18.33 16.78 -27.32
C GLY A 338 19.35 17.14 -26.26
N GLY A 339 20.51 16.48 -26.29
CA GLY A 339 21.73 16.79 -25.54
C GLY A 339 22.53 17.96 -26.10
N ARG A 340 21.91 19.02 -26.64
CA ARG A 340 22.66 20.21 -27.06
C ARG A 340 23.36 20.82 -25.84
N LEU A 341 24.59 21.30 -25.97
CA LEU A 341 25.32 21.99 -24.89
C LEU A 341 24.55 23.18 -24.26
N LEU A 342 23.57 23.75 -24.99
CA LEU A 342 22.68 24.83 -24.54
C LEU A 342 21.33 24.34 -23.97
N CYS A 343 20.92 23.11 -24.26
CA CYS A 343 19.74 22.46 -23.67
C CYS A 343 20.20 21.69 -22.44
N ARG A 344 19.63 21.99 -21.26
CA ARG A 344 19.99 21.31 -20.01
C ARG A 344 19.45 19.87 -19.95
N GLU A 345 18.69 19.44 -20.95
CA GLU A 345 17.98 18.15 -21.07
C GLU A 345 18.79 17.13 -21.92
N GLY A 346 18.26 15.92 -22.15
CA GLY A 346 18.94 14.81 -22.85
C GLY A 346 19.01 13.51 -22.03
N GLN A 347 18.69 13.56 -20.74
CA GLN A 347 18.71 12.40 -19.84
C GLN A 347 17.46 11.51 -19.93
N LEU A 348 16.33 12.04 -20.38
CA LEU A 348 15.06 11.32 -20.39
C LEU A 348 15.08 10.21 -21.43
N GLY A 349 15.67 10.46 -22.60
CA GLY A 349 15.89 9.45 -23.62
C GLY A 349 16.81 8.35 -23.13
N ARG A 350 17.83 8.67 -22.32
CA ARG A 350 18.71 7.67 -21.69
C ARG A 350 17.91 6.74 -20.77
N MET A 351 17.12 7.29 -19.87
CA MET A 351 16.31 6.51 -18.95
C MET A 351 15.21 5.71 -19.67
N MET A 352 14.67 6.26 -20.76
CA MET A 352 13.77 5.54 -21.66
C MET A 352 14.45 4.35 -22.33
N VAL A 353 15.69 4.49 -22.80
CA VAL A 353 16.46 3.37 -23.35
C VAL A 353 16.73 2.28 -22.31
N TYR A 354 17.03 2.63 -21.05
CA TYR A 354 17.16 1.64 -19.98
C TYR A 354 15.89 0.85 -19.74
N ALA A 355 14.73 1.53 -19.71
CA ALA A 355 13.44 0.88 -19.61
C ALA A 355 13.14 0.00 -20.84
N ALA A 356 13.51 0.44 -22.03
CA ALA A 356 13.33 -0.33 -23.27
C ALA A 356 14.13 -1.64 -23.25
N HIS A 357 15.38 -1.60 -22.77
CA HIS A 357 16.21 -2.81 -22.60
C HIS A 357 15.55 -3.82 -21.66
N ARG A 358 14.94 -3.38 -20.56
CA ARG A 358 14.18 -4.26 -19.64
C ARG A 358 12.95 -4.90 -20.30
N LEU A 359 12.32 -4.22 -21.26
CA LEU A 359 11.16 -4.69 -22.00
C LEU A 359 11.51 -5.48 -23.27
N GLY A 360 12.79 -5.56 -23.65
CA GLY A 360 13.21 -6.14 -24.93
C GLY A 360 12.82 -5.30 -26.16
N VAL A 361 12.55 -4.00 -25.96
CA VAL A 361 12.17 -3.05 -27.02
C VAL A 361 13.42 -2.41 -27.62
N ARG A 362 13.49 -2.36 -28.95
CA ARG A 362 14.61 -1.69 -29.65
C ARG A 362 14.37 -0.19 -29.70
N MET A 363 15.42 0.59 -29.46
CA MET A 363 15.36 2.05 -29.52
C MET A 363 16.38 2.65 -30.49
N CYS A 364 15.94 3.65 -31.25
CA CYS A 364 16.80 4.52 -32.04
C CYS A 364 16.63 5.97 -31.58
N VAL A 365 17.73 6.69 -31.38
CA VAL A 365 17.70 8.06 -30.85
C VAL A 365 18.21 9.06 -31.87
N LEU A 366 17.52 10.19 -32.04
CA LEU A 366 17.99 11.32 -32.84
C LEU A 366 18.50 12.41 -31.91
N ASP A 367 19.80 12.74 -31.99
CA ASP A 367 20.43 13.77 -31.16
C ASP A 367 21.57 14.49 -31.91
N PRO A 368 21.76 15.81 -31.74
CA PRO A 368 22.88 16.54 -32.34
C PRO A 368 24.28 15.97 -32.01
N LEU A 369 24.45 15.39 -30.83
CA LEU A 369 25.69 14.76 -30.38
C LEU A 369 25.82 13.29 -30.83
N GLY A 370 24.77 12.70 -31.41
CA GLY A 370 24.74 11.29 -31.81
C GLY A 370 25.05 10.36 -30.63
N GLU A 371 25.99 9.44 -30.82
CA GLU A 371 26.44 8.46 -29.82
C GLU A 371 27.04 9.09 -28.54
N LYS A 372 27.46 10.36 -28.60
CA LYS A 372 27.97 11.07 -27.42
C LYS A 372 26.88 11.63 -26.51
N SER A 373 25.65 11.72 -27.00
CA SER A 373 24.50 12.14 -26.20
C SER A 373 24.22 11.14 -25.06
N PRO A 374 23.60 11.55 -23.94
CA PRO A 374 23.29 10.62 -22.85
C PRO A 374 22.50 9.40 -23.30
N ALA A 375 21.55 9.55 -24.22
CA ALA A 375 20.76 8.46 -24.78
C ALA A 375 21.55 7.66 -25.83
N GLY A 376 22.33 8.33 -26.68
CA GLY A 376 23.18 7.69 -27.70
C GLY A 376 24.27 6.79 -27.12
N GLN A 377 24.73 7.07 -25.90
CA GLN A 377 25.70 6.24 -25.18
C GLN A 377 25.17 4.84 -24.82
N VAL A 378 23.84 4.66 -24.79
CA VAL A 378 23.19 3.42 -24.32
C VAL A 378 22.21 2.82 -25.34
N ALA A 379 21.89 3.55 -26.41
CA ALA A 379 21.03 3.09 -27.49
C ALA A 379 21.80 2.22 -28.49
N GLU A 380 21.15 1.19 -29.00
CA GLU A 380 21.70 0.34 -30.07
C GLU A 380 21.91 1.13 -31.37
N MET A 381 21.03 2.10 -31.64
CA MET A 381 21.04 2.89 -32.86
C MET A 381 20.95 4.38 -32.53
N SER A 382 21.76 5.20 -33.21
CA SER A 382 21.65 6.65 -33.14
C SER A 382 21.66 7.30 -34.53
N VAL A 383 20.98 8.43 -34.63
CA VAL A 383 21.02 9.35 -35.77
C VAL A 383 21.60 10.66 -35.26
N LYS A 384 22.73 11.07 -35.84
CA LYS A 384 23.33 12.36 -35.53
C LYS A 384 22.63 13.44 -36.35
N GLY A 385 21.94 14.35 -35.69
CA GLY A 385 21.22 15.43 -36.36
C GLY A 385 20.39 16.25 -35.40
N SER A 386 19.97 17.44 -35.84
CA SER A 386 19.07 18.27 -35.05
C SER A 386 17.65 17.72 -35.12
N PHE A 387 16.94 17.66 -34.01
CA PHE A 387 15.49 17.39 -33.98
C PHE A 387 14.64 18.55 -34.55
N GLN A 388 15.29 19.64 -34.96
CA GLN A 388 14.69 20.72 -35.76
C GLN A 388 14.89 20.50 -37.27
N ASP A 389 15.85 19.65 -37.66
CA ASP A 389 16.15 19.35 -39.06
C ASP A 389 15.20 18.28 -39.60
N ALA A 390 14.40 18.66 -40.58
CA ALA A 390 13.40 17.80 -41.19
C ALA A 390 14.00 16.51 -41.77
N ASP A 391 15.18 16.59 -42.37
CA ASP A 391 15.80 15.43 -43.02
C ASP A 391 16.33 14.45 -41.98
N ALA A 392 16.85 14.94 -40.86
CA ALA A 392 17.27 14.12 -39.73
C ALA A 392 16.08 13.39 -39.07
N VAL A 393 14.94 14.08 -38.91
CA VAL A 393 13.69 13.49 -38.38
C VAL A 393 13.16 12.41 -39.34
N ARG A 394 13.17 12.67 -40.65
CA ARG A 394 12.80 11.67 -41.66
C ARG A 394 13.76 10.47 -41.69
N ALA A 395 15.06 10.71 -41.48
CA ALA A 395 16.05 9.65 -41.38
C ALA A 395 15.84 8.74 -40.15
N LEU A 396 15.41 9.32 -39.02
CA LEU A 396 14.98 8.55 -37.85
C LEU A 396 13.72 7.72 -38.16
N ALA A 397 12.69 8.36 -38.74
CA ALA A 397 11.42 7.71 -39.08
C ALA A 397 11.60 6.47 -39.97
N LYS A 398 12.53 6.51 -40.93
CA LYS A 398 12.84 5.35 -41.80
C LYS A 398 13.40 4.13 -41.07
N LYS A 399 13.90 4.29 -39.84
CA LYS A 399 14.53 3.23 -39.04
C LYS A 399 13.61 2.70 -37.93
N CYS A 400 12.44 3.30 -37.74
CA CYS A 400 11.59 3.08 -36.56
C CYS A 400 10.15 2.77 -36.98
N ASP A 401 9.45 2.01 -36.14
CA ASP A 401 8.04 1.67 -36.33
C ASP A 401 7.11 2.70 -35.67
N ILE A 402 7.61 3.43 -34.66
CA ILE A 402 6.88 4.49 -33.96
C ILE A 402 7.85 5.55 -33.48
N LEU A 403 7.41 6.81 -33.51
CA LEU A 403 8.17 7.95 -32.98
C LEU A 403 7.59 8.43 -31.65
N THR A 404 8.49 8.78 -30.73
CA THR A 404 8.22 9.49 -29.50
C THR A 404 9.24 10.59 -29.25
N LEU A 405 9.02 11.40 -28.22
CA LEU A 405 9.83 12.56 -27.88
C LEU A 405 10.29 12.54 -26.42
N GLU A 406 11.54 12.95 -26.22
CA GLU A 406 12.07 13.36 -24.93
C GLU A 406 11.94 14.87 -24.73
N VAL A 407 12.04 15.68 -25.79
CA VAL A 407 11.98 17.14 -25.72
C VAL A 407 10.75 17.70 -26.41
N GLU A 408 10.18 18.77 -25.88
CA GLU A 408 9.02 19.45 -26.48
C GLU A 408 9.40 20.32 -27.67
N HIS A 409 10.64 20.79 -27.74
CA HIS A 409 11.13 21.72 -28.75
C HIS A 409 11.56 21.04 -30.06
N VAL A 410 10.74 20.14 -30.58
CA VAL A 410 10.94 19.44 -31.87
C VAL A 410 10.23 20.15 -33.03
N ASN A 411 10.58 19.81 -34.26
CA ASN A 411 9.85 20.29 -35.44
C ASN A 411 8.49 19.59 -35.56
N ALA A 412 7.45 20.22 -35.01
CA ALA A 412 6.09 19.67 -35.00
C ALA A 412 5.47 19.57 -36.40
N GLU A 413 5.88 20.41 -37.36
CA GLU A 413 5.38 20.37 -38.74
C GLU A 413 5.80 19.07 -39.44
N VAL A 414 7.07 18.68 -39.28
CA VAL A 414 7.58 17.43 -39.85
C VAL A 414 6.95 16.21 -39.17
N LEU A 415 6.68 16.27 -37.87
CA LEU A 415 5.96 15.19 -37.17
C LEU A 415 4.53 15.04 -37.69
N GLU A 416 3.85 16.16 -37.98
CA GLU A 416 2.51 16.16 -38.58
C GLU A 416 2.54 15.59 -40.01
N GLU A 417 3.51 16.00 -40.84
CA GLU A 417 3.72 15.43 -42.18
C GLU A 417 3.91 13.90 -42.13
N LEU A 418 4.77 13.42 -41.22
CA LEU A 418 5.03 11.99 -41.03
C LEU A 418 3.79 11.25 -40.53
N HIS A 419 3.05 11.85 -39.62
CA HIS A 419 1.81 11.26 -39.09
C HIS A 419 0.75 11.12 -40.19
N GLN A 420 0.57 12.15 -41.02
CA GLN A 420 -0.34 12.11 -42.17
C GLN A 420 0.11 11.11 -43.25
N ALA A 421 1.43 10.88 -43.37
CA ALA A 421 2.00 9.83 -44.21
C ALA A 421 1.89 8.41 -43.61
N GLY A 422 1.26 8.26 -42.43
CA GLY A 422 0.99 6.97 -41.79
C GLY A 422 2.06 6.48 -40.82
N VAL A 423 3.09 7.29 -40.51
CA VAL A 423 4.08 6.96 -39.48
C VAL A 423 3.45 7.18 -38.09
N PRO A 424 3.40 6.17 -37.21
CA PRO A 424 2.90 6.37 -35.84
C PRO A 424 3.77 7.36 -35.06
N VAL A 425 3.15 8.39 -34.48
CA VAL A 425 3.81 9.39 -33.62
C VAL A 425 3.01 9.56 -32.33
N GLN A 426 3.68 9.45 -31.19
CA GLN A 426 3.06 9.64 -29.87
C GLN A 426 3.97 10.47 -28.95
N PRO A 427 3.42 11.41 -28.15
CA PRO A 427 2.07 11.96 -28.26
C PRO A 427 1.80 12.55 -29.65
N LEU A 428 0.53 12.71 -29.99
CA LEU A 428 0.12 13.16 -31.32
C LEU A 428 0.73 14.53 -31.67
N PRO A 429 1.13 14.79 -32.93
CA PRO A 429 1.82 16.02 -33.30
C PRO A 429 1.03 17.30 -32.98
N PHE A 430 -0.31 17.25 -33.08
CA PHE A 430 -1.15 18.38 -32.69
C PHE A 430 -1.00 18.75 -31.20
N VAL A 431 -0.79 17.75 -30.31
CA VAL A 431 -0.57 17.97 -28.87
C VAL A 431 0.80 18.60 -28.64
N VAL A 432 1.82 18.14 -29.37
CA VAL A 432 3.15 18.76 -29.34
C VAL A 432 3.05 20.24 -29.74
N LYS A 433 2.36 20.54 -30.85
CA LYS A 433 2.14 21.92 -31.33
C LYS A 433 1.35 22.76 -30.34
N LEU A 434 0.31 22.19 -29.72
CA LEU A 434 -0.51 22.83 -28.71
C LEU A 434 0.31 23.24 -27.48
N ILE A 435 1.20 22.37 -27.01
CA ILE A 435 1.98 22.58 -25.78
C ILE A 435 3.19 23.49 -26.01
N GLN A 436 3.75 23.52 -27.22
CA GLN A 436 4.84 24.44 -27.57
C GLN A 436 4.46 25.92 -27.41
N ASP A 437 3.17 26.25 -27.52
CA ASP A 437 2.63 27.59 -27.26
C ASP A 437 1.88 27.61 -25.92
N LYS A 438 2.56 28.10 -24.87
CA LYS A 438 2.04 28.08 -23.49
C LYS A 438 0.72 28.84 -23.33
N TYR A 439 0.48 29.89 -24.12
CA TYR A 439 -0.81 30.58 -24.11
C TYR A 439 -1.93 29.74 -24.74
N VAL A 440 -1.67 29.10 -25.88
CA VAL A 440 -2.68 28.26 -26.55
C VAL A 440 -2.97 27.01 -25.72
N GLN A 441 -1.98 26.43 -25.05
CA GLN A 441 -2.18 25.38 -24.05
C GLN A 441 -3.21 25.83 -23.00
N LYS A 442 -3.04 27.02 -22.40
CA LYS A 442 -3.99 27.54 -21.41
C LYS A 442 -5.37 27.81 -21.97
N VAL A 443 -5.48 28.39 -23.17
CA VAL A 443 -6.78 28.60 -23.84
C VAL A 443 -7.51 27.26 -24.05
N HIS A 444 -6.79 26.22 -24.49
CA HIS A 444 -7.36 24.89 -24.65
C HIS A 444 -7.84 24.30 -23.32
N LEU A 445 -7.02 24.37 -22.28
CA LEU A 445 -7.36 23.86 -20.95
C LEU A 445 -8.54 24.61 -20.31
N GLN A 446 -8.59 25.95 -20.46
CA GLN A 446 -9.71 26.78 -19.99
C GLN A 446 -11.02 26.37 -20.67
N LYS A 447 -11.00 26.11 -21.99
CA LYS A 447 -12.17 25.63 -22.74
C LYS A 447 -12.71 24.28 -22.22
N HIS A 448 -11.85 23.47 -21.60
CA HIS A 448 -12.22 22.17 -21.02
C HIS A 448 -12.48 22.24 -19.51
N GLY A 449 -12.62 23.45 -18.93
CA GLY A 449 -12.97 23.63 -17.52
C GLY A 449 -11.86 23.27 -16.54
N VAL A 450 -10.60 23.23 -17.00
CA VAL A 450 -9.45 23.01 -16.11
C VAL A 450 -9.17 24.29 -15.32
N PRO A 451 -9.02 24.21 -13.98
CA PRO A 451 -8.70 25.38 -13.16
C PRO A 451 -7.29 25.88 -13.46
N LEU A 452 -7.16 27.18 -13.76
CA LEU A 452 -5.92 27.86 -14.14
C LEU A 452 -5.84 29.22 -13.43
N PRO A 453 -4.64 29.77 -13.20
CA PRO A 453 -4.50 31.19 -12.90
C PRO A 453 -5.11 32.04 -14.02
N GLU A 454 -5.71 33.18 -13.69
CA GLU A 454 -6.19 34.13 -14.70
C GLU A 454 -5.04 34.53 -15.64
N PHE A 455 -5.28 34.53 -16.95
CA PHE A 455 -4.23 34.78 -17.94
C PHE A 455 -4.76 35.56 -19.13
N GLU A 456 -3.89 36.35 -19.75
CA GLU A 456 -4.23 37.18 -20.90
C GLU A 456 -3.08 37.30 -21.90
N LYS A 457 -3.42 37.45 -23.18
CA LYS A 457 -2.45 37.67 -24.25
C LYS A 457 -1.89 39.09 -24.17
N VAL A 458 -0.61 39.26 -24.53
CA VAL A 458 0.04 40.57 -24.57
C VAL A 458 0.49 40.85 -26.00
N GLU A 459 -0.10 41.87 -26.64
CA GLU A 459 0.26 42.34 -27.98
C GLU A 459 1.17 43.58 -27.90
N SER A 460 1.03 44.39 -26.85
CA SER A 460 1.78 45.62 -26.64
C SER A 460 2.15 45.86 -25.18
N GLU A 461 3.10 46.78 -24.94
CA GLU A 461 3.43 47.24 -23.58
C GLU A 461 2.24 47.94 -22.91
N ALA A 462 1.40 48.64 -23.67
CA ALA A 462 0.22 49.32 -23.15
C ALA A 462 -0.80 48.33 -22.57
N ASP A 463 -0.90 47.13 -23.15
CA ASP A 463 -1.78 46.07 -22.64
C ASP A 463 -1.41 45.71 -21.20
N LEU A 464 -0.11 45.65 -20.88
CA LEU A 464 0.39 45.29 -19.55
C LEU A 464 -0.05 46.28 -18.46
N HIS A 465 -0.15 47.57 -18.79
CA HIS A 465 -0.68 48.56 -17.86
C HIS A 465 -2.16 48.27 -17.54
N SER A 466 -2.97 48.08 -18.59
CA SER A 466 -4.41 47.80 -18.43
C SER A 466 -4.70 46.45 -17.76
N ILE A 467 -3.85 45.45 -18.00
CA ILE A 467 -3.97 44.13 -17.36
C ILE A 467 -3.54 44.23 -15.90
N GLY A 468 -2.47 44.97 -15.60
CA GLY A 468 -2.01 45.19 -14.22
C GLY A 468 -3.04 45.88 -13.33
N GLU A 469 -3.87 46.77 -13.88
CA GLU A 469 -5.00 47.38 -13.15
C GLU A 469 -6.09 46.36 -12.76
N ARG A 470 -6.30 45.30 -13.57
CA ARG A 470 -7.30 44.26 -13.32
C ARG A 470 -6.76 43.09 -12.49
N PHE A 471 -5.57 42.59 -12.83
CA PHE A 471 -4.96 41.43 -12.17
C PHE A 471 -4.35 41.81 -10.82
N GLY A 472 -3.97 43.09 -10.65
CA GLY A 472 -3.15 43.54 -9.54
C GLY A 472 -1.68 43.15 -9.73
N TYR A 473 -0.88 43.48 -8.72
CA TYR A 473 0.54 43.15 -8.68
C TYR A 473 0.89 42.35 -7.41
N PRO A 474 1.92 41.49 -7.45
CA PRO A 474 2.73 41.16 -8.62
C PRO A 474 1.93 40.42 -9.70
N MET A 475 2.42 40.45 -10.94
CA MET A 475 1.93 39.60 -12.04
C MET A 475 3.12 38.92 -12.73
N MET A 476 2.86 37.80 -13.40
CA MET A 476 3.90 36.98 -14.03
C MET A 476 3.83 37.11 -15.56
N LEU A 477 4.79 37.81 -16.16
CA LEU A 477 4.93 37.90 -17.61
C LEU A 477 5.73 36.70 -18.13
N LYS A 478 5.23 36.03 -19.16
CA LYS A 478 5.81 34.81 -19.71
C LYS A 478 5.94 34.85 -21.24
N SER A 479 7.01 34.25 -21.76
CA SER A 479 7.18 33.97 -23.19
C SER A 479 6.26 32.82 -23.59
N ARG A 480 5.60 32.94 -24.75
CA ARG A 480 4.72 31.87 -25.26
C ARG A 480 5.48 30.64 -25.74
N TYR A 481 6.69 30.84 -26.24
CA TYR A 481 7.53 29.78 -26.82
C TYR A 481 8.90 29.72 -26.17
N GLY A 482 9.50 28.54 -26.17
CA GLY A 482 10.89 28.32 -25.78
C GLY A 482 11.20 28.63 -24.30
N ALA A 483 10.18 28.71 -23.45
CA ALA A 483 10.34 28.89 -22.02
C ALA A 483 10.65 27.55 -21.35
N TYR A 484 11.65 27.52 -20.47
CA TYR A 484 12.07 26.36 -19.68
C TYR A 484 12.96 26.81 -18.52
N ASP A 485 12.94 26.09 -17.39
CA ASP A 485 13.82 26.35 -16.22
C ASP A 485 13.88 27.86 -15.85
N GLY A 486 12.73 28.55 -15.84
CA GLY A 486 12.60 30.00 -15.57
C GLY A 486 12.96 30.96 -16.70
N LYS A 487 13.65 30.50 -17.74
CA LYS A 487 13.89 31.33 -18.92
C LYS A 487 12.57 31.59 -19.62
N GLY A 488 12.35 32.86 -19.97
CA GLY A 488 11.07 33.29 -20.53
C GLY A 488 10.09 33.80 -19.50
N ASN A 489 10.42 33.81 -18.20
CA ASN A 489 9.56 34.36 -17.14
C ASN A 489 10.14 35.68 -16.58
N ALA A 490 9.27 36.63 -16.28
CA ALA A 490 9.60 37.89 -15.63
C ALA A 490 8.49 38.30 -14.65
N VAL A 491 8.84 38.42 -13.37
CA VAL A 491 7.94 38.98 -12.36
C VAL A 491 7.83 40.47 -12.58
N VAL A 492 6.60 40.98 -12.64
CA VAL A 492 6.29 42.40 -12.70
C VAL A 492 5.76 42.80 -11.31
N PRO A 493 6.58 43.42 -10.44
CA PRO A 493 6.21 43.66 -9.04
C PRO A 493 5.25 44.84 -8.85
N ASN A 494 5.21 45.76 -9.81
CA ASN A 494 4.38 46.98 -9.81
C ASN A 494 4.37 47.58 -11.22
N ALA A 495 3.57 48.65 -11.41
CA ALA A 495 3.43 49.33 -12.70
C ALA A 495 4.77 49.85 -13.27
N GLN A 496 5.70 50.27 -12.41
CA GLN A 496 7.02 50.75 -12.84
C GLN A 496 7.92 49.63 -13.40
N GLY A 497 7.65 48.37 -13.04
CA GLY A 497 8.39 47.20 -13.52
C GLY A 497 7.99 46.71 -14.91
N ILE A 498 6.90 47.22 -15.49
CA ILE A 498 6.34 46.75 -16.77
C ILE A 498 7.36 46.87 -17.91
N THR A 499 7.89 48.07 -18.14
CA THR A 499 8.81 48.33 -19.26
C THR A 499 10.03 47.42 -19.20
N ALA A 500 10.65 47.29 -18.03
CA ALA A 500 11.82 46.45 -17.83
C ALA A 500 11.54 44.96 -18.08
N ALA A 501 10.39 44.45 -17.62
CA ALA A 501 10.00 43.06 -17.83
C ALA A 501 9.67 42.77 -19.31
N PHE A 502 8.95 43.68 -19.97
CA PHE A 502 8.60 43.58 -21.39
C PHE A 502 9.85 43.58 -22.27
N GLU A 503 10.81 44.47 -22.00
CA GLU A 503 12.10 44.50 -22.69
C GLU A 503 12.93 43.24 -22.43
N LYS A 504 13.03 42.81 -21.16
CA LYS A 504 13.79 41.61 -20.76
C LYS A 504 13.34 40.37 -21.50
N LEU A 505 12.04 40.20 -21.71
CA LEU A 505 11.49 39.07 -22.46
C LEU A 505 11.45 39.29 -23.98
N GLY A 506 11.98 40.43 -24.46
CA GLY A 506 12.11 40.74 -25.88
C GLY A 506 10.80 41.13 -26.55
N GLY A 507 9.85 41.71 -25.81
CA GLY A 507 8.61 42.24 -26.35
C GLY A 507 8.86 43.29 -27.45
N LYS A 508 9.85 44.18 -27.27
CA LYS A 508 10.29 45.14 -28.30
C LYS A 508 10.87 44.48 -29.56
N ALA A 509 11.38 43.26 -29.44
CA ALA A 509 11.88 42.46 -30.56
C ALA A 509 10.80 41.59 -31.21
N GLY A 510 9.51 41.81 -30.86
CA GLY A 510 8.38 41.09 -31.44
C GLY A 510 8.18 39.68 -30.89
N LYS A 511 8.79 39.32 -29.75
CA LYS A 511 8.51 38.03 -29.11
C LYS A 511 7.08 38.02 -28.59
N LYS A 512 6.38 36.90 -28.82
CA LYS A 512 5.00 36.71 -28.40
C LYS A 512 4.96 36.39 -26.90
N LEU A 513 4.28 37.24 -26.12
CA LEU A 513 4.19 37.13 -24.67
C LEU A 513 2.74 36.91 -24.23
N TYR A 514 2.57 36.49 -22.98
CA TYR A 514 1.30 36.46 -22.27
C TYR A 514 1.57 36.69 -20.79
N VAL A 515 0.55 37.11 -20.05
CA VAL A 515 0.67 37.43 -18.62
C VAL A 515 -0.30 36.58 -17.82
N GLU A 516 0.12 36.18 -16.63
CA GLU A 516 -0.69 35.47 -15.65
C GLU A 516 -0.82 36.33 -14.39
N LYS A 517 -2.00 36.32 -13.79
CA LYS A 517 -2.19 36.80 -12.43
C LYS A 517 -1.34 35.96 -11.50
N TRP A 518 -0.70 36.62 -10.54
CA TRP A 518 0.10 35.91 -9.55
C TRP A 518 -0.77 34.98 -8.73
N ALA A 519 -0.45 33.69 -8.73
CA ALA A 519 -1.09 32.70 -7.88
C ALA A 519 -0.39 32.72 -6.51
N PRO A 520 -1.07 33.11 -5.41
CA PRO A 520 -0.50 33.06 -4.07
C PRO A 520 -0.54 31.61 -3.55
N PHE A 521 0.27 30.75 -4.13
CA PHE A 521 0.30 29.34 -3.80
C PHE A 521 1.03 29.08 -2.48
N LYS A 522 0.54 28.08 -1.74
CA LYS A 522 1.16 27.53 -0.54
C LYS A 522 2.19 26.47 -0.89
N MET A 523 1.91 25.65 -1.90
CA MET A 523 2.81 24.57 -2.37
C MET A 523 2.73 24.39 -3.88
N GLU A 524 3.84 23.99 -4.50
CA GLU A 524 3.87 23.49 -5.87
C GLU A 524 3.69 21.97 -5.86
N LEU A 525 2.74 21.46 -6.62
CA LEU A 525 2.44 20.04 -6.74
C LEU A 525 2.70 19.56 -8.17
N ALA A 526 3.00 18.27 -8.33
CA ALA A 526 3.03 17.65 -9.63
C ALA A 526 2.39 16.25 -9.63
N VAL A 527 1.73 15.90 -10.74
CA VAL A 527 1.13 14.57 -10.96
C VAL A 527 1.56 14.05 -12.33
N MET A 528 2.06 12.81 -12.37
CA MET A 528 2.39 12.16 -13.64
C MET A 528 1.18 11.33 -14.05
N VAL A 529 0.72 11.54 -15.28
CA VAL A 529 -0.45 10.83 -15.83
C VAL A 529 0.02 9.95 -16.97
N ALA A 530 -0.16 8.63 -16.82
CA ALA A 530 0.01 7.66 -17.88
C ALA A 530 -1.29 7.52 -18.65
N ARG A 531 -1.22 7.67 -19.98
CA ARG A 531 -2.35 7.44 -20.88
C ARG A 531 -1.94 6.52 -22.02
N GLY A 532 -2.60 5.38 -22.11
CA GLY A 532 -2.40 4.38 -23.15
C GLY A 532 -3.72 3.81 -23.63
N VAL A 533 -3.65 2.63 -24.22
CA VAL A 533 -4.80 1.83 -24.65
C VAL A 533 -4.61 0.38 -24.21
N ASP A 534 -5.70 -0.35 -24.01
CA ASP A 534 -5.65 -1.80 -23.84
C ASP A 534 -5.63 -2.54 -25.19
N GLU A 535 -5.62 -3.88 -25.13
CA GLU A 535 -5.64 -4.75 -26.32
C GLU A 535 -6.89 -4.59 -27.19
N THR A 536 -7.97 -4.05 -26.64
CA THR A 536 -9.21 -3.73 -27.35
C THR A 536 -9.26 -2.29 -27.86
N MET A 537 -8.13 -1.56 -27.76
CA MET A 537 -7.99 -0.15 -28.12
C MET A 537 -8.79 0.82 -27.24
N ASN A 538 -9.28 0.39 -26.08
CA ASN A 538 -9.93 1.27 -25.13
C ASN A 538 -8.89 2.09 -24.37
N VAL A 539 -9.17 3.38 -24.19
CA VAL A 539 -8.27 4.29 -23.48
C VAL A 539 -8.14 3.86 -22.01
N THR A 540 -6.90 3.66 -21.58
CA THR A 540 -6.56 3.38 -20.19
C THR A 540 -5.70 4.51 -19.62
N MET A 541 -5.98 4.90 -18.38
CA MET A 541 -5.18 5.89 -17.68
C MET A 541 -4.85 5.44 -16.26
N ARG A 542 -3.68 5.87 -15.79
CA ARG A 542 -3.20 5.71 -14.41
C ARG A 542 -2.48 6.97 -13.98
N THR A 543 -2.63 7.35 -12.73
CA THR A 543 -1.89 8.46 -12.12
C THR A 543 -0.85 7.93 -11.16
N TYR A 544 0.30 8.58 -11.14
CA TYR A 544 1.27 8.41 -10.08
C TYR A 544 0.85 9.20 -8.83
N PRO A 545 1.41 8.87 -7.66
CA PRO A 545 1.29 9.67 -6.45
C PRO A 545 1.60 11.15 -6.71
N VAL A 546 0.87 12.02 -5.99
CA VAL A 546 1.12 13.46 -6.02
C VAL A 546 2.49 13.74 -5.40
N VAL A 547 3.20 14.73 -5.93
CA VAL A 547 4.53 15.10 -5.47
C VAL A 547 4.51 16.55 -5.03
N HIS A 548 5.08 16.87 -3.86
CA HIS A 548 5.44 18.24 -3.51
C HIS A 548 6.79 18.57 -4.14
N THR A 549 6.83 19.61 -4.97
CA THR A 549 8.03 20.05 -5.67
C THR A 549 8.55 21.35 -5.08
N VAL A 550 9.86 21.48 -4.93
CA VAL A 550 10.50 22.76 -4.57
C VAL A 550 11.38 23.23 -5.73
N GLN A 551 11.20 24.49 -6.11
CA GLN A 551 11.84 25.11 -7.26
C GLN A 551 12.85 26.13 -6.72
N ARG A 552 14.09 26.07 -7.19
CA ARG A 552 15.12 27.06 -6.88
C ARG A 552 15.61 27.73 -8.15
N ASP A 553 15.56 29.06 -8.17
CA ASP A 553 15.85 29.85 -9.37
C ASP A 553 15.05 29.37 -10.59
N SER A 554 13.79 28.97 -10.36
CA SER A 554 12.88 28.36 -11.34
C SER A 554 13.34 27.03 -11.95
N VAL A 555 14.24 26.30 -11.26
CA VAL A 555 14.63 24.93 -11.61
C VAL A 555 14.15 24.00 -10.50
N CYS A 556 13.50 22.90 -10.86
CA CYS A 556 13.11 21.86 -9.91
C CYS A 556 14.36 21.36 -9.13
N PHE A 557 14.33 21.57 -7.81
CA PHE A 557 15.39 21.21 -6.89
C PHE A 557 15.08 19.88 -6.21
N THR A 558 13.91 19.76 -5.57
CA THR A 558 13.48 18.54 -4.87
C THR A 558 12.05 18.13 -5.18
N CYS A 559 11.76 16.86 -4.92
CA CYS A 559 10.47 16.21 -5.13
C CYS A 559 10.20 15.24 -3.98
N LEU A 560 9.18 15.51 -3.16
CA LEU A 560 8.77 14.68 -2.02
C LEU A 560 7.42 14.02 -2.29
N THR A 561 7.33 12.71 -2.08
CA THR A 561 6.07 11.95 -2.19
C THR A 561 5.93 10.89 -1.08
N PRO A 562 4.72 10.64 -0.56
CA PRO A 562 3.56 11.52 -0.63
C PRO A 562 3.86 12.93 -0.09
N PRO A 563 3.11 13.96 -0.50
CA PRO A 563 3.37 15.34 -0.09
C PRO A 563 3.00 15.53 1.39
N VAL A 564 3.89 16.17 2.15
CA VAL A 564 3.64 16.52 3.56
C VAL A 564 2.78 17.79 3.64
N GLY A 565 1.76 17.78 4.50
CA GLY A 565 0.86 18.92 4.70
C GLY A 565 -0.21 19.09 3.62
N VAL A 566 -0.45 18.06 2.81
CA VAL A 566 -1.52 18.00 1.80
C VAL A 566 -2.43 16.82 2.10
N THR A 567 -3.71 17.11 2.34
CA THR A 567 -4.72 16.10 2.68
C THR A 567 -4.99 15.13 1.54
N GLN A 568 -5.49 13.94 1.86
CA GLN A 568 -5.87 12.93 0.86
C GLN A 568 -6.88 13.48 -0.17
N LYS A 569 -7.88 14.26 0.28
CA LYS A 569 -8.87 14.89 -0.59
C LYS A 569 -8.23 15.86 -1.59
N GLN A 570 -7.21 16.62 -1.17
CA GLN A 570 -6.47 17.52 -2.06
C GLN A 570 -5.61 16.74 -3.07
N GLN A 571 -5.03 15.61 -2.66
CA GLN A 571 -4.28 14.75 -3.57
C GLN A 571 -5.18 14.14 -4.65
N GLU A 572 -6.36 13.64 -4.26
CA GLU A 572 -7.39 13.14 -5.18
C GLU A 572 -7.89 14.24 -6.13
N LEU A 573 -8.07 15.46 -5.63
CA LEU A 573 -8.43 16.63 -6.45
C LEU A 573 -7.33 16.93 -7.48
N ALA A 574 -6.07 16.95 -7.08
CA ALA A 574 -4.93 17.18 -7.97
C ALA A 574 -4.86 16.11 -9.07
N GLN A 575 -4.98 14.82 -8.70
CA GLN A 575 -5.01 13.71 -9.66
C GLN A 575 -6.21 13.78 -10.61
N LYS A 576 -7.39 14.19 -10.11
CA LYS A 576 -8.58 14.39 -10.95
C LYS A 576 -8.38 15.50 -11.95
N ILE A 577 -7.90 16.68 -11.54
CA ILE A 577 -7.64 17.81 -12.44
C ILE A 577 -6.61 17.41 -13.49
N ALA A 578 -5.51 16.76 -13.08
CA ALA A 578 -4.50 16.28 -14.01
C ALA A 578 -5.09 15.31 -15.04
N THR A 579 -5.87 14.33 -14.58
CA THR A 579 -6.53 13.33 -15.44
C THR A 579 -7.50 13.99 -16.42
N ASP A 580 -8.34 14.92 -15.96
CA ASP A 580 -9.31 15.63 -16.80
C ASP A 580 -8.62 16.53 -17.83
N ALA A 581 -7.51 17.17 -17.47
CA ALA A 581 -6.68 17.92 -18.40
C ALA A 581 -6.11 17.02 -19.51
N ILE A 582 -5.59 15.84 -19.17
CA ILE A 582 -5.02 14.92 -20.18
C ILE A 582 -6.09 14.28 -21.08
N LYS A 583 -7.32 14.06 -20.59
CA LYS A 583 -8.45 13.63 -21.43
C LYS A 583 -8.72 14.61 -22.58
N SER A 584 -8.46 15.90 -22.39
CA SER A 584 -8.70 16.93 -23.42
C SER A 584 -7.78 16.81 -24.65
N PHE A 585 -6.73 15.97 -24.60
CA PHE A 585 -5.75 15.81 -25.67
C PHE A 585 -6.08 14.71 -26.69
N GLY A 586 -7.37 14.48 -26.96
CA GLY A 586 -7.79 13.54 -28.02
C GLY A 586 -7.25 12.14 -27.76
N ASP A 587 -6.67 11.44 -28.72
CA ASP A 587 -6.11 10.07 -28.53
C ASP A 587 -4.60 10.04 -28.21
N ALA A 588 -4.03 11.14 -27.72
CA ALA A 588 -2.61 11.20 -27.42
C ALA A 588 -2.21 10.26 -26.28
N ARG A 589 -1.12 9.52 -26.50
CA ARG A 589 -0.60 8.50 -25.59
C ARG A 589 0.77 8.89 -25.09
N GLY A 590 1.11 8.40 -23.90
CA GLY A 590 2.40 8.62 -23.27
C GLY A 590 2.27 8.88 -21.79
N ILE A 591 3.27 9.61 -21.27
CA ILE A 591 3.29 10.14 -19.92
C ILE A 591 3.20 11.65 -20.06
N PHE A 592 2.42 12.25 -19.17
CA PHE A 592 2.26 13.69 -19.10
C PHE A 592 2.62 14.15 -17.68
N GLY A 593 3.60 15.03 -17.56
CA GLY A 593 3.87 15.73 -16.31
C GLY A 593 2.94 16.93 -16.18
N VAL A 594 2.14 16.95 -15.12
CA VAL A 594 1.20 18.05 -14.83
C VAL A 594 1.67 18.78 -13.59
N GLU A 595 2.06 20.04 -13.75
CA GLU A 595 2.46 20.92 -12.65
C GLU A 595 1.29 21.76 -12.18
N MET A 596 1.20 21.98 -10.87
CA MET A 596 0.03 22.56 -10.21
C MET A 596 0.44 23.42 -9.02
N PHE A 597 -0.46 24.30 -8.61
CA PHE A 597 -0.34 25.15 -7.44
C PHE A 597 -1.47 24.81 -6.47
N LEU A 598 -1.12 24.50 -5.22
CA LEU A 598 -2.06 24.40 -4.11
C LEU A 598 -2.15 25.75 -3.41
N LEU A 599 -3.36 26.33 -3.32
CA LEU A 599 -3.59 27.60 -2.63
C LEU A 599 -3.92 27.39 -1.14
N GLU A 600 -3.90 28.46 -0.36
CA GLU A 600 -4.22 28.44 1.08
C GLU A 600 -5.65 27.98 1.40
N ASP A 601 -6.60 28.25 0.49
CA ASP A 601 -7.99 27.80 0.61
C ASP A 601 -8.19 26.31 0.24
N GLY A 602 -7.11 25.61 -0.13
CA GLY A 602 -7.10 24.22 -0.52
C GLY A 602 -7.48 23.96 -1.99
N SER A 603 -7.75 25.01 -2.78
CA SER A 603 -7.97 24.87 -4.22
C SER A 603 -6.67 24.58 -4.96
N VAL A 604 -6.79 23.91 -6.12
CA VAL A 604 -5.66 23.51 -6.95
C VAL A 604 -5.79 24.12 -8.34
N LEU A 605 -4.76 24.86 -8.78
CA LEU A 605 -4.67 25.46 -10.11
C LEU A 605 -3.60 24.74 -10.94
N LEU A 606 -3.87 24.42 -12.19
CA LEU A 606 -2.87 23.85 -13.09
C LEU A 606 -1.94 24.96 -13.62
N ASN A 607 -0.63 24.77 -13.47
CA ASN A 607 0.40 25.67 -13.97
C ASN A 607 0.70 25.38 -15.45
N GLU A 608 1.25 24.19 -15.73
CA GLU A 608 1.61 23.74 -17.08
C GLU A 608 1.59 22.22 -17.23
N ILE A 609 1.62 21.76 -18.48
CA ILE A 609 1.73 20.34 -18.85
C ILE A 609 2.93 20.11 -19.79
N ALA A 610 3.69 19.05 -19.52
CA ALA A 610 4.74 18.50 -20.37
C ALA A 610 4.32 17.11 -20.90
N PRO A 611 4.23 16.89 -22.23
CA PRO A 611 3.69 15.66 -22.82
C PRO A 611 4.80 14.62 -23.02
N ARG A 612 5.55 14.37 -21.95
CA ARG A 612 6.75 13.52 -21.91
C ARG A 612 6.98 13.06 -20.48
N PRO A 613 7.84 12.05 -20.26
CA PRO A 613 8.43 11.82 -18.93
C PRO A 613 8.99 13.13 -18.37
N HIS A 614 8.76 13.36 -17.07
CA HIS A 614 9.01 14.63 -16.42
C HIS A 614 9.99 14.49 -15.26
N ASN A 615 10.73 15.57 -14.99
CA ASN A 615 11.76 15.60 -13.94
C ASN A 615 11.18 15.27 -12.56
N THR A 616 9.97 15.76 -12.28
CA THR A 616 9.26 15.53 -11.02
C THR A 616 8.71 14.11 -10.88
N GLY A 617 8.84 13.27 -11.92
CA GLY A 617 8.53 11.85 -11.88
C GLY A 617 9.74 10.93 -11.69
N HIS A 618 10.97 11.47 -11.53
CA HIS A 618 12.17 10.62 -11.46
C HIS A 618 12.18 9.69 -10.25
N TYR A 619 11.56 10.10 -9.14
CA TYR A 619 11.37 9.26 -7.94
C TYR A 619 10.72 7.88 -8.25
N THR A 620 9.94 7.79 -9.33
CA THR A 620 9.21 6.55 -9.69
C THR A 620 10.15 5.39 -10.00
N MET A 621 11.41 5.66 -10.34
CA MET A 621 12.42 4.64 -10.62
C MET A 621 12.75 3.78 -9.38
N GLU A 622 12.82 4.40 -8.21
CA GLU A 622 13.08 3.70 -6.94
C GLU A 622 11.80 3.37 -6.18
N ALA A 623 10.75 4.17 -6.32
CA ALA A 623 9.63 4.16 -5.38
C ALA A 623 8.35 3.48 -5.89
N CYS A 624 8.16 3.28 -7.20
CA CYS A 624 6.89 2.86 -7.76
C CYS A 624 6.91 1.42 -8.34
N GLY A 625 5.71 0.90 -8.61
CA GLY A 625 5.54 -0.42 -9.22
C GLY A 625 6.21 -0.55 -10.60
N VAL A 626 5.99 0.45 -11.44
CA VAL A 626 6.60 0.66 -12.75
C VAL A 626 7.03 2.12 -12.81
N ASP A 627 8.22 2.37 -13.37
CA ASP A 627 8.74 3.73 -13.51
C ASP A 627 8.08 4.47 -14.69
N GLN A 628 8.13 5.81 -14.66
CA GLN A 628 7.50 6.62 -15.70
C GLN A 628 8.05 6.34 -17.12
N PHE A 629 9.28 5.85 -17.27
CA PHE A 629 9.88 5.63 -18.59
C PHE A 629 9.39 4.32 -19.21
N GLU A 630 9.38 3.24 -18.42
CA GLU A 630 8.75 1.98 -18.81
C GLU A 630 7.26 2.19 -19.08
N GLN A 631 6.58 2.95 -18.23
CA GLN A 631 5.19 3.29 -18.39
C GLN A 631 4.92 4.11 -19.66
N HIS A 632 5.81 5.04 -20.01
CA HIS A 632 5.74 5.79 -21.26
C HIS A 632 5.86 4.88 -22.49
N LEU A 633 6.81 3.94 -22.48
CA LEU A 633 6.96 2.96 -23.56
C LEU A 633 5.73 2.07 -23.70
N ARG A 634 5.16 1.59 -22.58
CA ARG A 634 3.90 0.83 -22.58
C ARG A 634 2.77 1.64 -23.20
N CYS A 635 2.61 2.90 -22.84
CA CYS A 635 1.61 3.79 -23.43
C CYS A 635 1.78 3.96 -24.95
N VAL A 636 3.00 4.23 -25.41
CA VAL A 636 3.33 4.48 -26.82
C VAL A 636 3.12 3.21 -27.67
N LEU A 637 3.55 2.06 -27.15
CA LEU A 637 3.44 0.78 -27.84
C LEU A 637 2.04 0.15 -27.73
N GLY A 638 1.18 0.62 -26.82
CA GLY A 638 -0.12 0.00 -26.55
C GLY A 638 0.00 -1.31 -25.75
N LEU A 639 1.01 -1.40 -24.88
CA LEU A 639 1.15 -2.49 -23.92
C LEU A 639 0.31 -2.20 -22.66
N PRO A 640 -0.11 -3.23 -21.91
CA PRO A 640 -0.83 -3.04 -20.64
C PRO A 640 -0.08 -2.13 -19.67
N LEU A 641 -0.81 -1.16 -19.09
CA LEU A 641 -0.24 -0.24 -18.13
C LEU A 641 0.18 -0.97 -16.85
N GLY A 642 1.30 -0.56 -16.26
CA GLY A 642 1.80 -1.08 -15.01
C GLY A 642 1.14 -0.45 -13.79
N ASP A 643 1.56 -0.91 -12.62
CA ASP A 643 1.17 -0.32 -11.35
C ASP A 643 1.97 0.98 -11.09
N CYS A 644 1.26 2.10 -10.92
CA CYS A 644 1.86 3.41 -10.64
C CYS A 644 1.95 3.72 -9.13
N GLN A 645 1.46 2.83 -8.26
CA GLN A 645 1.48 3.06 -6.81
C GLN A 645 2.87 2.92 -6.21
N LEU A 646 3.07 3.54 -5.04
CA LEU A 646 4.30 3.40 -4.27
C LEU A 646 4.46 1.97 -3.74
N ARG A 647 5.69 1.46 -3.76
CA ARG A 647 6.11 0.24 -3.06
C ARG A 647 6.79 0.52 -1.71
N VAL A 648 7.02 1.79 -1.43
CA VAL A 648 7.67 2.34 -0.23
C VAL A 648 6.73 3.34 0.44
N GLY A 649 6.98 3.72 1.69
CA GLY A 649 6.09 4.69 2.35
C GLY A 649 6.42 6.15 2.04
N GLY A 650 7.63 6.45 1.57
CA GLY A 650 7.97 7.77 1.02
C GLY A 650 9.22 7.77 0.14
N ALA A 651 9.36 8.79 -0.69
CA ALA A 651 10.53 9.02 -1.52
C ALA A 651 10.82 10.52 -1.65
N MET A 652 12.10 10.86 -1.56
CA MET A 652 12.61 12.21 -1.72
C MET A 652 13.67 12.21 -2.81
N MET A 653 13.44 12.97 -3.87
CA MET A 653 14.37 13.11 -4.99
C MET A 653 14.97 14.50 -5.00
N VAL A 654 16.28 14.59 -5.27
CA VAL A 654 17.03 15.83 -5.43
C VAL A 654 17.75 15.85 -6.78
N ASN A 655 17.65 16.97 -7.49
CA ASN A 655 18.40 17.20 -8.72
C ASN A 655 19.83 17.64 -8.42
N ILE A 656 20.79 17.06 -9.15
CA ILE A 656 22.20 17.43 -9.08
C ILE A 656 22.53 18.31 -10.28
N LEU A 657 22.78 19.59 -10.00
CA LEU A 657 23.15 20.59 -11.00
C LEU A 657 24.67 20.77 -11.05
N GLY A 658 25.21 20.93 -12.26
CA GLY A 658 26.63 21.23 -12.46
C GLY A 658 27.01 22.56 -11.81
N GLN A 659 28.15 22.60 -11.13
CA GLN A 659 28.68 23.80 -10.49
C GLN A 659 29.66 24.58 -11.39
N GLY A 660 30.14 23.94 -12.47
CA GLY A 660 31.12 24.49 -13.41
C GLY A 660 32.18 23.46 -13.82
N GLU A 661 33.08 23.84 -14.72
CA GLU A 661 33.98 22.91 -15.42
C GLU A 661 35.38 22.77 -14.78
N THR A 662 35.71 23.58 -13.78
CA THR A 662 37.01 23.43 -13.10
C THR A 662 37.04 22.14 -12.26
N PRO A 663 38.22 21.52 -12.04
CA PRO A 663 38.31 20.29 -11.23
C PRO A 663 37.67 20.41 -9.83
N GLU A 664 37.79 21.59 -9.20
CA GLU A 664 37.15 21.87 -7.92
C GLU A 664 35.61 21.90 -8.04
N MET A 665 35.07 22.56 -9.06
CA MET A 665 33.61 22.64 -9.29
C MET A 665 33.01 21.29 -9.69
N VAL A 666 33.73 20.50 -10.48
CA VAL A 666 33.36 19.11 -10.78
C VAL A 666 33.34 18.28 -9.50
N THR A 667 34.35 18.42 -8.64
CA THR A 667 34.40 17.73 -7.35
C THR A 667 33.22 18.11 -6.45
N LYS A 668 32.86 19.40 -6.39
CA LYS A 668 31.67 19.88 -5.67
C LYS A 668 30.38 19.28 -6.24
N THR A 669 30.25 19.22 -7.57
CA THR A 669 29.08 18.60 -8.22
C THR A 669 28.94 17.11 -7.86
N MET A 670 30.06 16.40 -7.69
CA MET A 670 30.06 14.97 -7.36
C MET A 670 29.96 14.67 -5.86
N ALA A 671 30.13 15.66 -4.98
CA ALA A 671 30.10 15.44 -3.53
C ALA A 671 28.78 14.80 -3.03
N PRO A 672 27.58 15.21 -3.50
CA PRO A 672 26.33 14.55 -3.14
C PRO A 672 26.28 13.07 -3.52
N LEU A 673 26.83 12.71 -4.69
CA LEU A 673 26.88 11.32 -5.15
C LEU A 673 27.71 10.45 -4.20
N ARG A 674 28.89 10.96 -3.79
CA ARG A 674 29.76 10.26 -2.83
C ARG A 674 29.06 10.07 -1.50
N ARG A 675 28.26 11.05 -1.07
CA ARG A 675 27.50 10.93 0.18
C ARG A 675 26.35 9.93 0.04
N ALA A 676 25.64 9.93 -1.07
CA ALA A 676 24.55 9.01 -1.34
C ALA A 676 25.01 7.54 -1.39
N LEU A 677 26.25 7.25 -1.79
CA LEU A 677 26.82 5.89 -1.70
C LEU A 677 26.86 5.33 -0.27
N LEU A 678 26.72 6.17 0.75
CA LEU A 678 26.71 5.79 2.17
C LEU A 678 25.29 5.73 2.75
N VAL A 679 24.26 6.02 1.96
CA VAL A 679 22.85 5.98 2.36
C VAL A 679 22.24 4.70 1.80
N PRO A 680 21.81 3.72 2.64
CA PRO A 680 21.40 2.38 2.19
C PRO A 680 20.33 2.37 1.09
N ASP A 681 19.35 3.27 1.18
CA ASP A 681 18.18 3.33 0.29
C ASP A 681 18.27 4.46 -0.75
N ALA A 682 19.49 4.88 -1.13
CA ALA A 682 19.71 5.91 -2.14
C ALA A 682 19.93 5.33 -3.56
N GLY A 683 19.03 5.66 -4.48
CA GLY A 683 19.20 5.47 -5.92
C GLY A 683 19.95 6.64 -6.55
N ILE A 684 21.09 6.36 -7.19
CA ILE A 684 21.92 7.38 -7.85
C ILE A 684 21.80 7.26 -9.37
N HIS A 685 21.41 8.35 -10.01
CA HIS A 685 21.31 8.45 -11.47
C HIS A 685 22.22 9.54 -12.00
N TRP A 686 23.35 9.14 -12.58
CA TRP A 686 24.27 10.05 -13.27
C TRP A 686 24.08 9.94 -14.78
N TYR A 687 23.83 11.06 -15.45
CA TYR A 687 23.39 11.04 -16.84
C TYR A 687 24.52 10.88 -17.86
N GLY A 688 25.79 10.86 -17.45
CA GLY A 688 26.92 10.68 -18.36
C GLY A 688 27.12 11.84 -19.35
N LYS A 689 26.68 13.05 -19.00
CA LYS A 689 26.85 14.25 -19.84
C LYS A 689 28.33 14.65 -19.90
N GLU A 690 28.85 14.93 -21.11
CA GLU A 690 30.18 15.52 -21.29
C GLU A 690 30.22 16.93 -20.70
N GLY A 691 31.19 17.22 -19.82
CA GLY A 691 31.34 18.53 -19.17
C GLY A 691 30.32 18.80 -18.04
N CYS A 692 30.58 19.81 -17.21
CA CYS A 692 29.84 20.08 -15.98
C CYS A 692 29.37 21.56 -15.88
N ALA A 693 28.87 22.11 -16.98
CA ALA A 693 28.46 23.51 -17.06
C ALA A 693 27.48 23.92 -15.94
N LYS A 694 27.62 25.17 -15.45
CA LYS A 694 26.83 25.69 -14.33
C LYS A 694 25.32 25.60 -14.57
N GLY A 695 24.61 24.98 -13.63
CA GLY A 695 23.16 24.76 -13.63
C GLY A 695 22.67 23.67 -14.59
N ARG A 696 23.55 22.96 -15.32
CA ARG A 696 23.15 21.83 -16.15
C ARG A 696 22.71 20.66 -15.26
N LYS A 697 21.58 20.01 -15.56
CA LYS A 697 21.12 18.83 -14.82
C LYS A 697 22.06 17.66 -15.10
N MET A 698 22.92 17.30 -14.14
CA MET A 698 23.96 16.28 -14.31
C MET A 698 23.53 14.89 -13.82
N GLY A 699 22.63 14.86 -12.85
CA GLY A 699 22.06 13.63 -12.32
C GLY A 699 20.90 13.92 -11.38
N HIS A 700 20.39 12.86 -10.76
CA HIS A 700 19.51 12.97 -9.60
C HIS A 700 19.82 11.85 -8.60
N ILE A 701 19.37 12.06 -7.37
CA ILE A 701 19.44 11.07 -6.30
C ILE A 701 18.03 10.95 -5.73
N THR A 702 17.53 9.74 -5.58
CA THR A 702 16.28 9.44 -4.88
C THR A 702 16.61 8.66 -3.62
N VAL A 703 16.08 9.07 -2.47
CA VAL A 703 16.14 8.30 -1.22
C VAL A 703 14.73 7.84 -0.88
N THR A 704 14.55 6.55 -0.66
CA THR A 704 13.28 5.98 -0.20
C THR A 704 13.28 5.79 1.31
N GLY A 705 12.10 5.84 1.92
CA GLY A 705 11.91 5.61 3.35
C GLY A 705 10.59 4.92 3.66
N PHE A 706 10.41 4.57 4.93
CA PHE A 706 9.14 4.03 5.42
C PHE A 706 8.01 5.06 5.42
N THR A 707 8.34 6.35 5.26
CA THR A 707 7.46 7.52 5.14
C THR A 707 8.14 8.72 4.50
N PRO A 708 7.39 9.78 4.12
CA PRO A 708 7.98 11.03 3.63
C PRO A 708 8.97 11.65 4.63
N ALA A 709 8.67 11.58 5.93
CA ALA A 709 9.52 12.14 6.98
C ALA A 709 10.84 11.38 7.10
N SER A 710 10.81 10.04 7.09
CA SER A 710 12.04 9.24 7.10
C SER A 710 12.87 9.40 5.82
N ALA A 711 12.24 9.45 4.65
CA ALA A 711 12.93 9.75 3.39
C ALA A 711 13.60 11.14 3.41
N LEU A 712 12.95 12.12 4.06
CA LEU A 712 13.50 13.46 4.25
C LEU A 712 14.71 13.45 5.20
N GLU A 713 14.65 12.70 6.30
CA GLU A 713 15.76 12.57 7.25
C GLU A 713 16.99 11.93 6.59
N GLU A 714 16.79 10.79 5.91
CA GLU A 714 17.85 10.02 5.27
C GLU A 714 18.54 10.78 4.13
N ILE A 715 17.82 11.68 3.43
CA ILE A 715 18.43 12.50 2.39
C ILE A 715 19.20 13.71 2.94
N ARG A 716 19.01 14.12 4.20
CA ARG A 716 19.65 15.33 4.77
C ARG A 716 21.16 15.37 4.54
N PRO A 717 21.93 14.29 4.75
CA PRO A 717 23.36 14.33 4.51
C PRO A 717 23.70 14.56 3.03
N VAL A 718 22.88 14.06 2.10
CA VAL A 718 23.03 14.30 0.66
C VAL A 718 22.72 15.75 0.33
N LEU A 719 21.64 16.32 0.87
CA LEU A 719 21.28 17.73 0.70
C LEU A 719 22.36 18.67 1.24
N ALA A 720 22.91 18.37 2.42
CA ALA A 720 24.02 19.13 3.01
C ALA A 720 25.27 19.11 2.11
N ALA A 721 25.49 18.03 1.37
CA ALA A 721 26.59 17.96 0.40
C ALA A 721 26.32 18.75 -0.90
N VAL A 722 25.07 19.17 -1.18
CA VAL A 722 24.73 19.97 -2.35
C VAL A 722 25.07 21.45 -2.13
N ASP A 723 24.59 22.08 -1.05
CA ASP A 723 24.82 23.51 -0.77
C ASP A 723 25.11 23.83 0.71
N GLY A 724 25.57 22.86 1.51
CA GLY A 724 25.73 23.04 2.96
C GLY A 724 24.39 23.05 3.71
N ASP A 725 24.39 23.54 4.96
CA ASP A 725 23.20 23.57 5.82
C ASP A 725 22.05 24.44 5.26
N ASP A 726 22.36 25.38 4.36
CA ASP A 726 21.38 26.21 3.65
C ASP A 726 20.42 25.41 2.75
N ALA A 727 20.82 24.23 2.28
CA ALA A 727 19.94 23.34 1.51
C ALA A 727 18.83 22.72 2.37
N VAL A 728 19.14 22.45 3.64
CA VAL A 728 18.20 21.86 4.61
C VAL A 728 17.19 22.92 5.08
N ASN A 729 17.65 24.16 5.29
CA ASN A 729 16.81 25.28 5.75
C ASN A 729 15.87 25.85 4.67
N LYS A 730 16.14 25.59 3.38
CA LYS A 730 15.35 26.07 2.23
C LYS A 730 14.35 25.06 1.68
N LEU A 731 14.23 23.90 2.31
CA LEU A 731 13.05 23.08 2.16
C LEU A 731 11.93 23.89 2.85
N ASP A 732 11.00 24.49 2.10
CA ASP A 732 9.75 25.09 2.64
C ASP A 732 8.82 23.98 3.19
N VAL A 733 9.39 23.18 4.07
CA VAL A 733 8.76 22.17 4.91
C VAL A 733 8.81 22.81 6.30
N PRO A 734 7.67 22.97 7.00
CA PRO A 734 7.59 23.76 8.22
C PRO A 734 8.77 23.52 9.19
N THR A 735 9.58 24.56 9.42
CA THR A 735 10.75 24.57 10.31
C THR A 735 10.45 25.06 11.72
N LYS A 736 9.18 25.33 12.08
CA LYS A 736 8.79 25.14 13.48
C LYS A 736 9.27 23.74 13.83
N PRO A 737 9.96 23.50 14.97
CA PRO A 737 10.21 22.13 15.36
C PRO A 737 8.83 21.51 15.38
N SER A 738 8.60 20.68 14.38
CA SER A 738 7.35 19.99 14.19
C SER A 738 7.14 19.31 15.52
N PRO A 739 6.02 19.60 16.22
CA PRO A 739 5.88 19.23 17.62
C PRO A 739 6.24 17.77 17.71
N SER A 740 7.36 17.44 18.35
CA SER A 740 7.85 16.08 18.36
C SER A 740 6.98 15.22 19.28
N VAL A 741 6.16 15.89 20.11
CA VAL A 741 5.18 15.28 21.00
C VAL A 741 3.79 15.88 20.79
N GLY A 742 2.79 15.05 20.53
CA GLY A 742 1.37 15.44 20.51
C GLY A 742 0.68 15.05 21.81
N ILE A 743 0.26 16.01 22.62
CA ILE A 743 -0.55 15.76 23.82
C ILE A 743 -2.02 15.87 23.43
N ILE A 744 -2.75 14.78 23.63
CA ILE A 744 -4.15 14.70 23.21
C ILE A 744 -5.04 14.21 24.34
N MET A 745 -6.24 14.77 24.45
CA MET A 745 -7.15 14.46 25.56
C MET A 745 -8.62 14.41 25.16
N GLY A 746 -9.42 13.71 25.97
CA GLY A 746 -10.81 13.41 25.66
C GLY A 746 -11.74 14.61 25.81
N SER A 747 -11.50 15.49 26.80
CA SER A 747 -12.28 16.70 27.10
C SER A 747 -11.48 17.79 27.82
N ASP A 748 -12.02 19.01 27.87
CA ASP A 748 -11.43 20.14 28.62
C ASP A 748 -11.22 19.82 30.12
N SER A 749 -12.06 18.93 30.68
CA SER A 749 -11.94 18.48 32.06
C SER A 749 -10.65 17.70 32.34
N ASP A 750 -10.01 17.14 31.32
CA ASP A 750 -8.75 16.38 31.43
C ASP A 750 -7.52 17.31 31.39
N LEU A 751 -7.71 18.55 30.94
CA LEU A 751 -6.63 19.53 30.75
C LEU A 751 -5.84 19.83 32.04
N PRO A 752 -6.45 19.99 33.23
CA PRO A 752 -5.70 20.19 34.47
C PRO A 752 -4.74 19.04 34.79
N THR A 753 -5.09 17.80 34.47
CA THR A 753 -4.24 16.62 34.68
C THR A 753 -3.15 16.50 33.61
N MET A 754 -3.46 16.88 32.37
CA MET A 754 -2.50 16.81 31.25
C MET A 754 -1.50 17.97 31.24
N LYS A 755 -1.75 19.05 31.99
CA LYS A 755 -0.82 20.18 32.14
C LYS A 755 0.53 19.78 32.74
N ASP A 756 0.56 18.78 33.61
CA ASP A 756 1.81 18.32 34.21
C ASP A 756 2.72 17.66 33.15
N ALA A 757 2.14 16.94 32.18
CA ALA A 757 2.89 16.37 31.06
C ALA A 757 3.48 17.48 30.16
N ALA A 758 2.72 18.55 29.93
CA ALA A 758 3.18 19.72 29.19
C ALA A 758 4.33 20.45 29.90
N GLN A 759 4.21 20.67 31.21
CA GLN A 759 5.25 21.32 32.02
C GLN A 759 6.56 20.55 32.01
N VAL A 760 6.51 19.22 32.08
CA VAL A 760 7.71 18.36 31.99
C VAL A 760 8.39 18.52 30.63
N LEU A 761 7.62 18.58 29.53
CA LEU A 761 8.18 18.81 28.20
C LEU A 761 8.80 20.20 28.06
N ASP A 762 8.20 21.23 28.68
CA ASP A 762 8.76 22.58 28.75
C ASP A 762 10.10 22.59 29.51
N ASP A 763 10.19 21.89 30.64
CA ASP A 763 11.42 21.78 31.45
C ASP A 763 12.56 21.09 30.68
N PHE A 764 12.24 20.15 29.78
CA PHE A 764 13.18 19.47 28.90
C PHE A 764 13.44 20.20 27.57
N GLY A 765 12.75 21.32 27.31
CA GLY A 765 12.85 22.03 26.03
C GLY A 765 12.35 21.23 24.82
N ILE A 766 11.43 20.29 25.03
CA ILE A 766 10.85 19.44 23.98
C ILE A 766 9.61 20.14 23.41
N PRO A 767 9.57 20.43 22.09
CA PRO A 767 8.43 21.10 21.47
C PRO A 767 7.24 20.16 21.31
N TYR A 768 6.06 20.60 21.78
CA TYR A 768 4.83 19.81 21.77
C TYR A 768 3.62 20.60 21.27
N GLU A 769 2.54 19.88 20.94
CA GLU A 769 1.22 20.45 20.70
C GLU A 769 0.20 19.84 21.67
N ILE A 770 -0.82 20.62 22.06
CA ILE A 770 -1.91 20.14 22.90
C ILE A 770 -3.22 20.27 22.14
N SER A 771 -4.02 19.21 22.07
CA SER A 771 -5.31 19.24 21.39
C SER A 771 -6.36 18.36 22.07
N ILE A 772 -7.61 18.83 22.10
CA ILE A 772 -8.74 18.03 22.58
C ILE A 772 -9.27 17.24 21.40
N VAL A 773 -8.96 15.94 21.39
CA VAL A 773 -9.19 15.05 20.25
C VAL A 773 -9.99 13.85 20.75
N SER A 774 -11.29 14.03 20.96
CA SER A 774 -12.09 12.98 21.57
C SER A 774 -12.24 11.78 20.63
N ALA A 775 -11.61 10.65 20.96
CA ALA A 775 -11.73 9.41 20.17
C ALA A 775 -13.20 8.90 20.06
N HIS A 776 -14.09 9.38 20.93
CA HIS A 776 -15.52 9.04 20.94
C HIS A 776 -16.42 10.14 20.36
N ARG A 777 -16.11 11.43 20.59
CA ARG A 777 -16.96 12.55 20.12
C ARG A 777 -16.54 13.10 18.77
N THR A 778 -15.26 13.00 18.43
CA THR A 778 -14.68 13.52 17.18
C THR A 778 -13.72 12.50 16.53
N PRO A 779 -14.18 11.27 16.22
CA PRO A 779 -13.33 10.18 15.74
C PRO A 779 -12.70 10.44 14.37
N GLU A 780 -13.35 11.19 13.48
CA GLU A 780 -12.77 11.58 12.19
C GLU A 780 -11.60 12.54 12.37
N TYR A 781 -11.77 13.54 13.23
CA TYR A 781 -10.71 14.47 13.61
C TYR A 781 -9.56 13.73 14.32
N MET A 782 -9.87 12.69 15.09
CA MET A 782 -8.89 11.85 15.77
C MET A 782 -8.11 10.95 14.81
N TYR A 783 -8.79 10.36 13.82
CA TYR A 783 -8.17 9.60 12.74
C TYR A 783 -7.32 10.49 11.84
N GLU A 784 -7.81 11.67 11.47
CA GLU A 784 -7.07 12.68 10.72
C GLU A 784 -5.85 13.17 11.52
N TYR A 785 -6.02 13.48 12.80
CA TYR A 785 -4.94 13.89 13.70
C TYR A 785 -3.84 12.83 13.75
N ALA A 786 -4.22 11.56 13.90
CA ALA A 786 -3.27 10.46 13.94
C ALA A 786 -2.64 10.18 12.57
N THR A 787 -3.42 9.95 11.52
CA THR A 787 -2.88 9.66 10.17
C THR A 787 -2.03 10.79 9.59
N THR A 788 -2.22 12.03 10.04
CA THR A 788 -1.35 13.15 9.68
C THR A 788 -0.22 13.39 10.68
N ALA A 789 -0.18 12.73 11.84
CA ALA A 789 0.77 13.01 12.92
C ALA A 789 2.23 12.85 12.47
N GLU A 790 2.54 11.76 11.77
CA GLU A 790 3.88 11.51 11.26
C GLU A 790 4.26 12.50 10.15
N ALA A 791 3.33 12.82 9.24
CA ALA A 791 3.53 13.86 8.25
C ALA A 791 3.73 15.24 8.92
N ARG A 792 3.11 15.48 10.08
CA ARG A 792 3.25 16.68 10.91
C ARG A 792 4.51 16.65 11.80
N GLY A 793 5.37 15.63 11.68
CA GLY A 793 6.64 15.50 12.39
C GLY A 793 6.52 15.20 13.89
N ILE A 794 5.37 14.69 14.32
CA ILE A 794 5.19 14.15 15.67
C ILE A 794 5.93 12.81 15.73
N ASN A 795 6.60 12.53 16.85
CA ASN A 795 7.35 11.28 17.10
C ASN A 795 6.81 10.51 18.31
N VAL A 796 6.13 11.21 19.22
CA VAL A 796 5.49 10.64 20.41
C VAL A 796 4.10 11.25 20.55
N ILE A 797 3.11 10.45 20.96
CA ILE A 797 1.79 10.96 21.30
C ILE A 797 1.45 10.58 22.73
N ILE A 798 1.17 11.58 23.56
CA ILE A 798 0.77 11.43 24.96
C ILE A 798 -0.76 11.60 25.02
N ALA A 799 -1.48 10.49 25.09
CA ALA A 799 -2.95 10.49 25.13
C ALA A 799 -3.49 10.36 26.56
N GLY A 800 -4.15 11.41 27.04
CA GLY A 800 -4.95 11.37 28.27
C GLY A 800 -6.32 10.76 28.01
N ALA A 801 -6.60 9.60 28.62
CA ALA A 801 -7.84 8.86 28.38
C ALA A 801 -8.41 8.24 29.67
N GLY A 802 -9.71 8.42 29.90
CA GLY A 802 -10.48 7.59 30.84
C GLY A 802 -10.59 6.13 30.35
N GLY A 803 -10.92 5.19 31.23
CA GLY A 803 -10.84 3.73 30.98
C GLY A 803 -11.52 3.21 29.70
N ALA A 804 -12.57 3.88 29.20
CA ALA A 804 -13.26 3.53 27.96
C ALA A 804 -12.65 4.18 26.69
N ALA A 805 -11.82 5.22 26.82
CA ALA A 805 -11.27 5.98 25.69
C ALA A 805 -9.91 5.45 25.17
N CYS A 806 -9.17 4.72 25.99
CA CYS A 806 -7.84 4.15 25.67
C CYS A 806 -7.81 3.37 24.33
N PHE A 807 -8.87 2.62 23.99
CA PHE A 807 -8.93 1.84 22.75
C PHE A 807 -9.19 2.69 21.49
N GLY A 808 -9.93 3.79 21.61
CA GLY A 808 -10.11 4.75 20.52
C GLY A 808 -8.79 5.42 20.16
N TRP A 809 -8.00 5.79 21.18
CA TRP A 809 -6.64 6.34 21.02
C TRP A 809 -5.67 5.37 20.37
N THR A 810 -5.58 4.14 20.89
CA THR A 810 -4.70 3.13 20.28
C THR A 810 -5.14 2.68 18.89
N ARG A 811 -6.40 2.87 18.48
CA ARG A 811 -6.86 2.60 17.10
C ARG A 811 -6.47 3.69 16.12
N GLY A 812 -6.63 4.97 16.48
CA GLY A 812 -6.23 6.08 15.61
C GLY A 812 -4.72 6.15 15.46
N LEU A 813 -3.97 6.00 16.56
CA LEU A 813 -2.51 6.15 16.61
C LEU A 813 -1.73 4.97 16.00
N ARG A 814 -2.36 3.79 15.84
CA ARG A 814 -1.75 2.61 15.19
C ARG A 814 -1.63 2.71 13.67
N HIS A 815 -2.22 3.74 13.04
CA HIS A 815 -2.07 3.98 11.60
C HIS A 815 -0.90 4.93 11.28
N CYS A 816 -0.09 5.28 12.29
CA CYS A 816 1.17 6.01 12.13
C CYS A 816 2.34 5.00 12.03
N PRO A 817 2.99 4.87 10.87
CA PRO A 817 4.32 4.28 10.81
C PRO A 817 5.27 4.96 11.82
N GLY A 818 6.12 4.21 12.50
CA GLY A 818 7.23 4.76 13.31
C GLY A 818 6.98 5.08 14.79
N TYR A 819 5.77 4.87 15.32
CA TYR A 819 5.50 5.10 16.75
C TYR A 819 5.46 3.81 17.57
N ASP A 820 6.29 3.75 18.60
CA ASP A 820 6.28 2.71 19.62
C ASP A 820 5.23 3.10 20.69
N LEU A 821 4.08 2.42 20.71
CA LEU A 821 3.01 2.68 21.68
C LEU A 821 3.42 2.09 23.04
N ARG A 822 3.98 2.92 23.93
CA ARG A 822 4.28 2.59 25.32
C ARG A 822 3.11 2.81 26.27
#